data_AF-A0A7C3CWW3-F1
#
_entry.id   AF-A0A7C3CWW3-F1
#
_cell.length_a   1.000
_cell.length_b   1.000
_cell.length_c   1.000
_cell.angle_alpha   90.00
_cell.angle_beta   90.00
_cell.angle_gamma   90.00
#
_symmetry.space_group_name_H-M   'P 1'
#
loop_
_entity.id
_entity.type
_entity.pdbx_description
1 polymer ?
#
loop_
_entity_poly.entity_id
_entity_poly.type
_entity_poly.pdbx_seq_one_letter_code
_entity_poly.pdbx_strand_id
1 'polypeptide(L)'
;MMKKLPDSLQQELRQVYGPRVSFDEMERKIYSHDVGVLPKLIKPVIGNTVAAAVVQPKNERELIELVKWANEHKIPLVPRAKATSGYGGVLPVKGGLSVDMHRFGKILEIDREAMTVRVQPAVIWNNLEKEGLSLRTYPSSAPSSTVGGWLAQGGVGYGCFEYGPFRENVVSARVVLPNGKVRTFEGDDLDLISDAEGTTGFITEITLRLRQLDDSRVWAVRFDAAQDVAAALRDLMDKKAPFWSVSFINPTMARLKNQLPPKIEHGHPVDEHRPTLPEGYTAVFVAPARREEQAQALINQVIEAHGGELLSQEIADHEWEERFSLMHVKRLGPSLLPSEVVVPIENLGQALEEIEGAVQQPLVLEGMVAGNGEVTLLGFIPHDERTLGYNMAFGLALSVIKIAKKYGGRPYATGYYFAGEAETVLGADRVRKLTAFQKQVDPNGIMNPGKVVGQSLMGTFMGLAKTFEPVIRVVGNSFKNPPAERIEGQGRRGIPDDVAWYAYACAQCGYCVDSCTEYYSRGWESTSPRGKWFFLREVMEGRAKMTQEWVNRFMACTTCERCDVECPLELPIEPSWMEMRGEMIQAQGRLTLPPFEIMAASTRKENNIWGAYRRDRAGWTKGVDIEFPDQAEIAYFPGCTASYVEQDIAQSSAMMMHKAGIEFTYLGEDEACCGIPMLVAGKWEVFEDILRHNVA
;
A
#
# COMPACT_ATOMS: atom_id res chain seq x y z
N MET A 1 -23.72 -8.56 17.46
CA MET A 1 -22.31 -8.14 17.38
C MET A 1 -22.16 -6.82 18.14
N MET A 2 -21.14 -6.73 18.99
CA MET A 2 -20.91 -5.55 19.83
C MET A 2 -20.36 -4.40 18.99
N LYS A 3 -21.17 -3.37 18.75
CA LYS A 3 -20.78 -2.17 17.97
C LYS A 3 -19.94 -1.17 18.76
N LYS A 4 -20.07 -1.21 20.08
CA LYS A 4 -19.40 -0.31 21.03
C LYS A 4 -19.15 -1.07 22.33
N LEU A 5 -18.00 -0.85 22.94
CA LEU A 5 -17.66 -1.41 24.25
C LEU A 5 -18.41 -0.66 25.37
N PRO A 6 -18.79 -1.33 26.48
CA PRO A 6 -19.22 -0.66 27.70
C PRO A 6 -18.18 0.37 28.16
N ASP A 7 -18.63 1.49 28.74
CA ASP A 7 -17.74 2.58 29.12
C ASP A 7 -16.69 2.18 30.18
N SER A 8 -17.02 1.22 31.06
CA SER A 8 -16.06 0.63 32.01
C SER A 8 -14.88 -0.03 31.29
N LEU A 9 -15.17 -0.86 30.29
CA LEU A 9 -14.15 -1.55 29.47
C LEU A 9 -13.35 -0.55 28.63
N GLN A 10 -13.97 0.53 28.14
CA GLN A 10 -13.24 1.60 27.47
C GLN A 10 -12.26 2.29 28.43
N GLN A 11 -12.65 2.50 29.69
CA GLN A 11 -11.80 3.13 30.70
C GLN A 11 -10.60 2.24 31.07
N GLU A 12 -10.81 0.93 31.22
CA GLU A 12 -9.73 -0.04 31.45
C GLU A 12 -8.70 -0.01 30.31
N LEU A 13 -9.16 -0.06 29.06
CA LEU A 13 -8.26 0.06 27.90
C LEU A 13 -7.52 1.40 27.89
N ARG A 14 -8.18 2.52 28.24
CA ARG A 14 -7.51 3.84 28.32
C ARG A 14 -6.44 3.88 29.42
N GLN A 15 -6.66 3.20 30.55
CA GLN A 15 -5.67 3.13 31.63
C GLN A 15 -4.39 2.40 31.18
N VAL A 16 -4.52 1.34 30.38
CA VAL A 16 -3.38 0.54 29.91
C VAL A 16 -2.69 1.19 28.70
N TYR A 17 -3.46 1.63 27.71
CA TYR A 17 -2.93 2.05 26.40
C TYR A 17 -2.82 3.57 26.25
N GLY A 18 -3.54 4.36 27.05
CA GLY A 18 -3.54 5.82 26.97
C GLY A 18 -3.91 6.30 25.55
N PRO A 19 -3.04 7.07 24.86
CA PRO A 19 -3.29 7.53 23.50
C PRO A 19 -3.19 6.43 22.42
N ARG A 20 -2.79 5.20 22.78
CA ARG A 20 -2.64 4.05 21.87
C ARG A 20 -3.89 3.18 21.76
N VAL A 21 -5.04 3.71 22.21
CA VAL A 21 -6.35 3.13 21.96
C VAL A 21 -7.27 4.20 21.36
N SER A 22 -8.02 3.84 20.31
CA SER A 22 -8.98 4.74 19.68
C SER A 22 -10.37 4.13 19.65
N PHE A 23 -11.34 4.95 20.05
CA PHE A 23 -12.78 4.68 19.95
C PHE A 23 -13.45 5.57 18.89
N ASP A 24 -12.68 6.44 18.23
CA ASP A 24 -13.18 7.30 17.15
C ASP A 24 -13.81 6.45 16.04
N GLU A 25 -14.94 6.90 15.51
CA GLU A 25 -15.67 6.14 14.50
C GLU A 25 -14.86 6.00 13.21
N MET A 26 -14.20 7.07 12.76
CA MET A 26 -13.46 7.04 11.51
C MET A 26 -12.17 6.26 11.64
N GLU A 27 -11.44 6.40 12.74
CA GLU A 27 -10.26 5.58 13.01
C GLU A 27 -10.64 4.09 13.01
N ARG A 28 -11.73 3.71 13.68
CA ARG A 28 -12.21 2.32 13.66
C ARG A 28 -12.56 1.84 12.26
N LYS A 29 -13.16 2.68 11.40
CA LYS A 29 -13.42 2.34 9.99
C LYS A 29 -12.13 2.12 9.19
N ILE A 30 -11.14 3.01 9.33
CA ILE A 30 -9.82 2.91 8.67
C ILE A 30 -9.03 1.67 9.12
N TYR A 31 -9.28 1.19 10.33
CA TYR A 31 -8.68 -0.05 10.85
C TYR A 31 -9.56 -1.29 10.65
N SER A 32 -10.66 -1.17 9.91
CA SER A 32 -11.62 -2.24 9.61
C SER A 32 -11.84 -2.44 8.11
N HIS A 33 -10.87 -2.04 7.28
CA HIS A 33 -10.83 -2.31 5.85
C HIS A 33 -9.51 -2.95 5.43
N ASP A 34 -9.51 -3.47 4.21
CA ASP A 34 -8.33 -3.90 3.49
C ASP A 34 -8.33 -3.32 2.05
N VAL A 35 -7.40 -3.74 1.20
CA VAL A 35 -7.32 -3.26 -0.20
C VAL A 35 -8.50 -3.71 -1.06
N GLY A 36 -9.23 -4.74 -0.63
CA GLY A 36 -10.37 -5.31 -1.34
C GLY A 36 -11.59 -4.40 -1.27
N VAL A 37 -12.19 -4.15 -2.42
CA VAL A 37 -13.45 -3.43 -2.53
C VAL A 37 -14.58 -4.44 -2.74
N LEU A 38 -15.58 -4.37 -1.86
CA LEU A 38 -16.76 -5.23 -1.95
C LEU A 38 -17.89 -4.54 -2.67
N PRO A 39 -18.55 -5.20 -3.64
CA PRO A 39 -19.71 -4.64 -4.30
C PRO A 39 -20.82 -4.25 -3.32
N LYS A 40 -21.50 -3.13 -3.58
CA LYS A 40 -22.58 -2.59 -2.72
C LYS A 40 -23.71 -3.60 -2.50
N LEU A 41 -23.99 -4.47 -3.48
CA LEU A 41 -25.00 -5.53 -3.37
C LEU A 41 -24.58 -6.70 -2.46
N ILE A 42 -23.27 -6.92 -2.29
CA ILE A 42 -22.71 -8.03 -1.49
C ILE A 42 -22.40 -7.58 -0.06
N LYS A 43 -22.02 -6.31 0.13
CA LYS A 43 -21.64 -5.74 1.42
C LYS A 43 -22.61 -6.06 2.58
N PRO A 44 -23.96 -6.04 2.40
CA PRO A 44 -24.89 -6.40 3.47
C PRO A 44 -24.77 -7.84 3.97
N VAL A 45 -24.34 -8.78 3.13
CA VAL A 45 -24.17 -10.22 3.48
C VAL A 45 -23.10 -10.41 4.55
N ILE A 46 -22.12 -9.51 4.59
CA ILE A 46 -20.95 -9.59 5.47
C ILE A 46 -21.25 -8.94 6.82
N GLY A 47 -22.32 -8.15 6.90
CA GLY A 47 -22.73 -7.45 8.11
C GLY A 47 -21.82 -6.26 8.43
N ASN A 48 -21.84 -5.84 9.69
CA ASN A 48 -21.00 -4.74 10.17
C ASN A 48 -19.61 -5.27 10.55
N THR A 49 -18.60 -4.86 9.80
CA THR A 49 -17.19 -5.23 10.05
C THR A 49 -16.42 -4.18 10.84
N VAL A 50 -17.05 -3.11 11.34
CA VAL A 50 -16.34 -2.07 12.10
C VAL A 50 -16.03 -2.55 13.52
N ALA A 51 -14.76 -2.52 13.91
CA ALA A 51 -14.30 -2.81 15.27
C ALA A 51 -14.96 -1.89 16.32
N ALA A 52 -15.04 -2.37 17.57
CA ALA A 52 -15.47 -1.59 18.71
C ALA A 52 -14.38 -0.62 19.21
N ALA A 53 -13.11 -0.97 19.04
CA ALA A 53 -11.96 -0.08 19.23
C ALA A 53 -10.73 -0.58 18.46
N VAL A 54 -9.73 0.30 18.31
CA VAL A 54 -8.39 -0.04 17.80
C VAL A 54 -7.40 0.07 18.95
N VAL A 55 -6.54 -0.92 19.12
CA VAL A 55 -5.51 -0.95 20.19
C VAL A 55 -4.14 -1.17 19.56
N GLN A 56 -3.12 -0.45 20.04
CA GLN A 56 -1.73 -0.54 19.58
C GLN A 56 -0.79 -0.97 20.71
N PRO A 57 -0.64 -2.29 20.97
CA PRO A 57 0.32 -2.81 21.94
C PRO A 57 1.76 -2.46 21.53
N LYS A 58 2.63 -2.17 22.50
CA LYS A 58 4.04 -1.78 22.22
C LYS A 58 5.07 -2.86 22.56
N ASN A 59 4.65 -3.96 23.18
CA ASN A 59 5.49 -5.09 23.57
C ASN A 59 4.66 -6.34 23.86
N GLU A 60 5.33 -7.49 23.94
CA GLU A 60 4.71 -8.80 24.17
C GLU A 60 3.90 -8.87 25.48
N ARG A 61 4.36 -8.20 26.54
CA ARG A 61 3.64 -8.16 27.83
C ARG A 61 2.24 -7.56 27.67
N GLU A 62 2.13 -6.42 26.98
CA GLU A 62 0.82 -5.78 26.73
C GLU A 62 -0.09 -6.63 25.85
N LEU A 63 0.46 -7.45 24.94
CA LEU A 63 -0.33 -8.40 24.15
C LEU A 63 -0.87 -9.55 25.01
N ILE A 64 -0.04 -10.11 25.89
CA ILE A 64 -0.45 -11.18 26.81
C ILE A 64 -1.59 -10.71 27.70
N GLU A 65 -1.47 -9.51 28.28
CA GLU A 65 -2.53 -8.94 29.12
C GLU A 65 -3.79 -8.62 28.31
N LEU A 66 -3.66 -8.13 27.07
CA LEU A 66 -4.81 -7.92 26.18
C LEU A 66 -5.57 -9.22 25.90
N VAL A 67 -4.84 -10.30 25.62
CA VAL A 67 -5.43 -11.61 25.31
C VAL A 67 -6.16 -12.17 26.54
N LYS A 68 -5.57 -12.05 27.74
CA LYS A 68 -6.23 -12.47 28.99
C LYS A 68 -7.51 -11.68 29.24
N TRP A 69 -7.43 -10.35 29.14
CA TRP A 69 -8.57 -9.44 29.29
C TRP A 69 -9.68 -9.75 28.28
N ALA A 70 -9.31 -9.98 27.02
CA ALA A 70 -10.24 -10.33 25.96
C ALA A 70 -10.93 -11.68 26.21
N ASN A 71 -10.24 -12.66 26.77
CA ASN A 71 -10.85 -13.94 27.17
C ASN A 71 -11.85 -13.76 28.30
N GLU A 72 -11.48 -13.02 29.34
CA GLU A 72 -12.34 -12.77 30.50
C GLU A 72 -13.68 -12.15 30.07
N HIS A 73 -13.63 -11.19 29.15
CA HIS A 73 -14.81 -10.50 28.64
C HIS A 73 -15.40 -11.10 27.35
N LYS A 74 -14.82 -12.17 26.83
CA LYS A 74 -15.22 -12.84 25.56
C LYS A 74 -15.27 -11.86 24.37
N ILE A 75 -14.26 -11.01 24.25
CA ILE A 75 -14.13 -9.99 23.22
C ILE A 75 -13.23 -10.50 22.09
N PRO A 76 -13.71 -10.53 20.83
CA PRO A 76 -12.86 -10.91 19.70
C PRO A 76 -11.66 -9.99 19.51
N LEU A 77 -10.53 -10.55 19.12
CA LEU A 77 -9.32 -9.83 18.75
C LEU A 77 -8.98 -10.15 17.29
N VAL A 78 -8.71 -9.11 16.49
CA VAL A 78 -8.32 -9.24 15.08
C VAL A 78 -6.94 -8.63 14.91
N PRO A 79 -5.90 -9.44 14.65
CA PRO A 79 -4.58 -8.93 14.31
C PRO A 79 -4.64 -8.12 13.03
N ARG A 80 -4.05 -6.93 13.06
CA ARG A 80 -3.87 -6.10 11.89
C ARG A 80 -2.43 -5.62 11.82
N ALA A 81 -1.82 -5.80 10.66
CA ALA A 81 -0.58 -5.13 10.29
C ALA A 81 -0.92 -3.98 9.33
N LYS A 82 -0.49 -4.08 8.07
CA LYS A 82 -0.64 -3.02 7.06
C LYS A 82 -1.86 -3.17 6.16
N ALA A 83 -2.61 -4.26 6.31
CA ALA A 83 -3.88 -4.53 5.60
C ALA A 83 -3.77 -4.51 4.07
N THR A 84 -2.65 -5.01 3.53
CA THR A 84 -2.32 -4.99 2.10
C THR A 84 -2.97 -6.11 1.28
N SER A 85 -3.84 -6.92 1.89
CA SER A 85 -4.40 -8.15 1.32
C SER A 85 -5.92 -8.04 1.17
N GLY A 86 -6.46 -8.39 0.01
CA GLY A 86 -7.88 -8.19 -0.33
C GLY A 86 -8.82 -9.35 0.01
N TYR A 87 -8.46 -10.25 0.93
CA TYR A 87 -9.23 -11.48 1.23
C TYR A 87 -10.13 -11.39 2.47
N GLY A 88 -10.21 -10.22 3.11
CA GLY A 88 -11.02 -10.03 4.29
C GLY A 88 -10.43 -10.59 5.60
N GLY A 89 -9.16 -11.01 5.59
CA GLY A 89 -8.48 -11.62 6.74
C GLY A 89 -8.41 -10.68 7.96
N VAL A 90 -8.24 -9.38 7.72
CA VAL A 90 -8.16 -8.34 8.76
C VAL A 90 -9.51 -7.74 9.14
N LEU A 91 -10.62 -8.18 8.53
CA LEU A 91 -11.95 -7.60 8.78
C LEU A 91 -12.55 -8.12 10.10
N PRO A 92 -12.93 -7.23 11.05
CA PRO A 92 -13.64 -7.56 12.29
C PRO A 92 -15.08 -8.04 12.10
N VAL A 93 -15.25 -9.20 11.46
CA VAL A 93 -16.57 -9.77 11.11
C VAL A 93 -17.41 -10.19 12.31
N LYS A 94 -16.85 -10.23 13.53
CA LYS A 94 -17.60 -10.41 14.78
C LYS A 94 -17.56 -9.17 15.69
N GLY A 95 -17.05 -8.04 15.20
CA GLY A 95 -16.73 -6.86 16.00
C GLY A 95 -15.46 -7.08 16.82
N GLY A 96 -15.44 -6.57 18.05
CA GLY A 96 -14.29 -6.72 18.96
C GLY A 96 -13.20 -5.66 18.74
N LEU A 97 -11.94 -6.02 18.92
CA LEU A 97 -10.80 -5.11 18.81
C LEU A 97 -9.99 -5.38 17.54
N SER A 98 -9.70 -4.32 16.79
CA SER A 98 -8.61 -4.35 15.80
C SER A 98 -7.30 -4.08 16.54
N VAL A 99 -6.39 -5.06 16.53
CA VAL A 99 -5.12 -5.00 17.26
C VAL A 99 -4.02 -4.69 16.26
N ASP A 100 -3.61 -3.43 16.24
CA ASP A 100 -2.60 -2.90 15.33
C ASP A 100 -1.19 -3.21 15.84
N MET A 101 -0.49 -4.05 15.08
CA MET A 101 0.82 -4.57 15.41
C MET A 101 1.97 -3.65 14.98
N HIS A 102 1.72 -2.47 14.40
CA HIS A 102 2.76 -1.64 13.75
C HIS A 102 3.97 -1.32 14.65
N ARG A 103 3.80 -1.31 15.99
CA ARG A 103 4.88 -1.02 16.94
C ARG A 103 5.89 -2.18 17.11
N PHE A 104 5.58 -3.35 16.59
CA PHE A 104 6.48 -4.51 16.53
C PHE A 104 7.36 -4.47 15.27
N GLY A 105 8.06 -3.35 15.06
CA GLY A 105 8.77 -3.04 13.81
C GLY A 105 10.30 -3.10 13.90
N LYS A 106 10.88 -3.83 14.85
CA LYS A 106 12.33 -3.88 15.06
C LYS A 106 12.99 -5.10 14.39
N ILE A 107 14.17 -4.87 13.82
CA ILE A 107 15.16 -5.93 13.56
C ILE A 107 15.85 -6.22 14.89
N LEU A 108 15.88 -7.49 15.30
CA LEU A 108 16.40 -7.91 16.60
C LEU A 108 17.84 -8.41 16.49
N GLU A 109 18.15 -9.18 15.46
CA GLU A 109 19.47 -9.81 15.27
C GLU A 109 19.67 -10.20 13.80
N ILE A 110 20.89 -10.01 13.29
CA ILE A 110 21.34 -10.52 11.99
C ILE A 110 22.51 -11.47 12.25
N ASP A 111 22.36 -12.73 11.86
CA ASP A 111 23.39 -13.76 11.95
C ASP A 111 23.96 -14.04 10.56
N ARG A 112 25.18 -13.56 10.32
CA ARG A 112 25.88 -13.68 9.03
C ARG A 112 26.45 -15.08 8.80
N GLU A 113 26.72 -15.84 9.86
CA GLU A 113 27.24 -17.20 9.74
C GLU A 113 26.11 -18.17 9.43
N ALA A 114 24.98 -18.06 10.13
CA ALA A 114 23.79 -18.86 9.88
C ALA A 114 22.98 -18.38 8.67
N MET A 115 23.28 -17.18 8.15
CA MET A 115 22.52 -16.50 7.09
C MET A 115 21.05 -16.35 7.48
N THR A 116 20.79 -15.79 8.65
CA THR A 116 19.43 -15.55 9.16
C THR A 116 19.25 -14.15 9.72
N VAL A 117 18.00 -13.68 9.76
CA VAL A 117 17.62 -12.48 10.49
C VAL A 117 16.42 -12.77 11.37
N ARG A 118 16.49 -12.31 12.62
CA ARG A 118 15.38 -12.34 13.57
C ARG A 118 14.77 -10.96 13.70
N VAL A 119 13.47 -10.86 13.44
CA VAL A 119 12.72 -9.62 13.39
C VAL A 119 11.40 -9.70 14.14
N GLN A 120 10.87 -8.54 14.50
CA GLN A 120 9.49 -8.41 14.92
C GLN A 120 8.53 -8.42 13.70
N PRO A 121 7.27 -8.83 13.85
CA PRO A 121 6.34 -9.12 12.75
C PRO A 121 6.01 -7.93 11.85
N ALA A 122 6.08 -6.69 12.33
CA ALA A 122 5.70 -5.50 11.57
C ALA A 122 6.85 -4.86 10.80
N VAL A 123 8.03 -5.51 10.75
CA VAL A 123 9.10 -5.07 9.85
C VAL A 123 8.64 -5.19 8.39
N ILE A 124 8.86 -4.12 7.64
CA ILE A 124 8.63 -4.04 6.19
C ILE A 124 9.83 -4.62 5.46
N TRP A 125 9.58 -5.35 4.38
CA TRP A 125 10.61 -6.10 3.63
C TRP A 125 11.77 -5.24 3.15
N ASN A 126 11.50 -4.05 2.62
CA ASN A 126 12.53 -3.15 2.10
C ASN A 126 13.56 -2.71 3.16
N ASN A 127 13.29 -2.91 4.44
CA ASN A 127 14.22 -2.58 5.53
C ASN A 127 15.18 -3.72 5.90
N LEU A 128 15.07 -4.89 5.26
CA LEU A 128 15.79 -6.12 5.63
C LEU A 128 17.07 -6.37 4.84
N GLU A 129 17.25 -5.75 3.66
CA GLU A 129 18.49 -5.86 2.90
C GLU A 129 19.57 -4.98 3.54
N LYS A 130 20.48 -5.61 4.28
CA LYS A 130 21.51 -4.94 5.09
C LYS A 130 22.76 -5.79 5.19
N GLU A 131 23.89 -5.15 5.46
CA GLU A 131 25.16 -5.82 5.79
C GLU A 131 25.61 -6.85 4.74
N GLY A 132 25.37 -6.58 3.44
CA GLY A 132 25.74 -7.48 2.34
C GLY A 132 24.86 -8.72 2.22
N LEU A 133 23.71 -8.78 2.91
CA LEU A 133 22.74 -9.86 2.81
C LEU A 133 21.46 -9.37 2.12
N SER A 134 20.84 -10.27 1.35
CA SER A 134 19.57 -10.05 0.65
C SER A 134 18.52 -11.08 1.10
N LEU A 135 17.26 -10.77 0.84
CA LEU A 135 16.14 -11.66 1.06
C LEU A 135 16.17 -12.81 0.05
N ARG A 136 15.76 -14.01 0.49
CA ARG A 136 15.51 -15.14 -0.41
C ARG A 136 14.20 -14.95 -1.17
N THR A 137 13.15 -14.55 -0.47
CA THR A 137 11.81 -14.36 -1.03
C THR A 137 11.14 -13.11 -0.46
N TYR A 138 10.29 -12.47 -1.26
CA TYR A 138 9.49 -11.32 -0.84
C TYR A 138 8.23 -11.16 -1.73
N PRO A 139 7.12 -10.61 -1.20
CA PRO A 139 5.89 -10.43 -1.97
C PRO A 139 5.96 -9.20 -2.88
N SER A 140 5.08 -9.09 -3.88
CA SER A 140 4.92 -7.85 -4.68
C SER A 140 4.44 -6.64 -3.87
N SER A 141 3.93 -6.87 -2.66
CA SER A 141 3.59 -5.81 -1.70
C SER A 141 4.73 -5.42 -0.76
N ALA A 142 5.97 -5.90 -1.00
CA ALA A 142 7.14 -5.72 -0.14
C ALA A 142 7.37 -4.28 0.38
N PRO A 143 7.11 -3.20 -0.40
CA PRO A 143 7.29 -1.83 0.09
C PRO A 143 6.39 -1.41 1.26
N SER A 144 5.32 -2.15 1.57
CA SER A 144 4.47 -1.85 2.73
C SER A 144 4.02 -3.06 3.52
N SER A 145 3.91 -4.25 2.92
CA SER A 145 3.54 -5.45 3.66
C SER A 145 4.63 -5.83 4.66
N THR A 146 4.23 -6.61 5.66
CA THR A 146 5.08 -6.93 6.82
C THR A 146 5.43 -8.41 6.83
N VAL A 147 6.60 -8.77 7.36
CA VAL A 147 7.06 -10.17 7.47
C VAL A 147 6.03 -11.07 8.15
N GLY A 148 5.47 -10.64 9.30
CA GLY A 148 4.47 -11.43 10.03
C GLY A 148 3.13 -11.50 9.33
N GLY A 149 2.74 -10.45 8.61
CA GLY A 149 1.55 -10.47 7.76
C GLY A 149 1.65 -11.52 6.65
N TRP A 150 2.81 -11.62 5.98
CA TRP A 150 3.00 -12.63 4.95
C TRP A 150 3.13 -14.04 5.51
N LEU A 151 3.74 -14.24 6.70
CA LEU A 151 3.72 -15.55 7.35
C LEU A 151 2.29 -15.98 7.71
N ALA A 152 1.49 -15.07 8.26
CA ALA A 152 0.13 -15.34 8.67
C ALA A 152 -0.80 -15.65 7.48
N GLN A 153 -0.63 -14.98 6.34
CA GLN A 153 -1.46 -15.24 5.16
C GLN A 153 -0.90 -16.31 4.23
N GLY A 154 0.43 -16.42 4.20
CA GLY A 154 1.23 -17.17 3.25
C GLY A 154 1.11 -16.72 1.80
N GLY A 155 1.58 -17.59 0.91
CA GLY A 155 1.62 -17.36 -0.53
C GLY A 155 3.02 -17.42 -1.15
N VAL A 156 3.05 -17.11 -2.45
CA VAL A 156 4.21 -17.11 -3.34
C VAL A 156 4.51 -15.67 -3.76
N GLY A 157 5.79 -15.36 -3.97
CA GLY A 157 6.31 -14.05 -4.36
C GLY A 157 7.57 -14.18 -5.22
N TYR A 158 8.31 -13.07 -5.37
CA TYR A 158 9.60 -13.08 -6.03
C TYR A 158 10.60 -13.92 -5.22
N GLY A 159 11.47 -14.62 -5.93
CA GLY A 159 12.45 -15.53 -5.34
C GLY A 159 11.96 -16.95 -5.04
N CYS A 160 10.65 -17.18 -5.10
CA CYS A 160 10.08 -18.51 -4.84
C CYS A 160 10.45 -19.57 -5.89
N PHE A 161 10.99 -19.16 -7.04
CA PHE A 161 11.47 -20.08 -8.07
C PHE A 161 12.66 -20.91 -7.57
N GLU A 162 13.68 -20.28 -6.95
CA GLU A 162 14.83 -21.01 -6.36
C GLU A 162 14.59 -21.40 -4.89
N TYR A 163 13.91 -20.56 -4.12
CA TYR A 163 13.86 -20.70 -2.66
C TYR A 163 12.54 -21.22 -2.09
N GLY A 164 11.58 -21.57 -2.96
CA GLY A 164 10.27 -22.08 -2.55
C GLY A 164 9.36 -21.03 -1.88
N PRO A 165 8.13 -21.41 -1.49
CA PRO A 165 7.18 -20.53 -0.81
C PRO A 165 7.71 -19.95 0.51
N PHE A 166 7.09 -18.88 1.00
CA PHE A 166 7.65 -18.13 2.14
C PHE A 166 7.78 -18.96 3.42
N ARG A 167 6.84 -19.88 3.71
CA ARG A 167 6.93 -20.77 4.88
C ARG A 167 8.30 -21.45 4.96
N GLU A 168 8.80 -21.99 3.85
CA GLU A 168 10.04 -22.78 3.81
C GLU A 168 11.29 -21.94 4.14
N ASN A 169 11.16 -20.62 4.04
CA ASN A 169 12.20 -19.66 4.36
C ASN A 169 12.14 -19.19 5.83
N VAL A 170 11.13 -19.61 6.60
CA VAL A 170 11.01 -19.32 8.04
C VAL A 170 11.67 -20.44 8.85
N VAL A 171 12.61 -20.05 9.71
CA VAL A 171 13.31 -20.95 10.65
C VAL A 171 12.47 -21.16 11.90
N SER A 172 12.00 -20.07 12.50
CA SER A 172 11.19 -20.11 13.71
C SER A 172 10.28 -18.90 13.84
N ALA A 173 9.19 -19.05 14.59
CA ALA A 173 8.27 -17.96 14.92
C ALA A 173 7.81 -18.03 16.38
N ARG A 174 7.90 -16.92 17.10
CA ARG A 174 7.40 -16.76 18.47
C ARG A 174 5.99 -16.18 18.43
N VAL A 175 5.05 -16.79 19.15
CA VAL A 175 3.62 -16.46 19.10
C VAL A 175 3.01 -16.37 20.49
N VAL A 176 2.29 -15.28 20.76
CA VAL A 176 1.37 -15.16 21.89
C VAL A 176 0.05 -15.84 21.52
N LEU A 177 -0.24 -16.95 22.17
CA LEU A 177 -1.42 -17.78 21.92
C LEU A 177 -2.67 -17.18 22.56
N PRO A 178 -3.88 -17.55 22.09
CA PRO A 178 -5.13 -17.03 22.62
C PRO A 178 -5.40 -17.36 24.09
N ASN A 179 -4.67 -18.32 24.69
CA ASN A 179 -4.72 -18.59 26.13
C ASN A 179 -3.70 -17.77 26.96
N GLY A 180 -3.00 -16.82 26.34
CA GLY A 180 -2.00 -15.97 26.97
C GLY A 180 -0.61 -16.61 27.16
N LYS A 181 -0.41 -17.88 26.76
CA LYS A 181 0.91 -18.51 26.75
C LYS A 181 1.71 -18.05 25.54
N VAL A 182 3.04 -18.08 25.66
CA VAL A 182 3.95 -17.81 24.55
C VAL A 182 4.64 -19.10 24.14
N ARG A 183 4.70 -19.36 22.83
CA ARG A 183 5.36 -20.55 22.26
C ARG A 183 6.18 -20.16 21.04
N THR A 184 7.34 -20.78 20.88
CA THR A 184 8.12 -20.77 19.64
C THR A 184 7.76 -21.99 18.81
N PHE A 185 7.52 -21.79 17.51
CA PHE A 185 7.20 -22.81 16.52
C PHE A 185 8.36 -22.94 15.54
N GLU A 186 8.75 -24.17 15.22
CA GLU A 186 9.89 -24.51 14.36
C GLU A 186 9.58 -25.77 13.55
N GLY A 187 10.23 -25.96 12.40
CA GLY A 187 10.00 -27.14 11.56
C GLY A 187 8.53 -27.30 11.19
N ASP A 188 7.98 -28.51 11.35
CA ASP A 188 6.58 -28.84 11.01
C ASP A 188 5.56 -28.10 11.89
N ASP A 189 5.93 -27.69 13.10
CA ASP A 189 5.03 -26.94 13.99
C ASP A 189 4.66 -25.57 13.41
N LEU A 190 5.47 -25.00 12.51
CA LEU A 190 5.15 -23.75 11.82
C LEU A 190 3.83 -23.82 11.06
N ASP A 191 3.40 -24.99 10.58
CA ASP A 191 2.14 -25.17 9.86
C ASP A 191 0.89 -24.91 10.70
N LEU A 192 1.05 -24.80 12.02
CA LEU A 192 -0.01 -24.42 12.96
C LEU A 192 -0.22 -22.90 13.05
N ILE A 193 0.70 -22.10 12.51
CA ILE A 193 0.65 -20.63 12.60
C ILE A 193 0.83 -19.93 11.24
N SER A 194 1.46 -20.57 10.26
CA SER A 194 1.48 -20.09 8.87
C SER A 194 0.13 -20.31 8.20
N ASP A 195 -0.23 -19.44 7.26
CA ASP A 195 -1.53 -19.44 6.55
C ASP A 195 -2.78 -19.44 7.48
N ALA A 196 -2.58 -19.23 8.78
CA ALA A 196 -3.63 -19.27 9.79
C ALA A 196 -4.33 -17.90 9.96
N GLU A 197 -3.85 -16.87 9.27
CA GLU A 197 -4.42 -15.52 9.22
C GLU A 197 -4.70 -14.93 10.62
N GLY A 198 -3.83 -15.22 11.58
CA GLY A 198 -3.96 -14.73 12.95
C GLY A 198 -5.06 -15.43 13.77
N THR A 199 -5.65 -16.53 13.32
CA THR A 199 -6.63 -17.32 14.10
C THR A 199 -6.00 -18.13 15.24
N THR A 200 -4.67 -18.29 15.24
CA THR A 200 -3.95 -19.10 16.23
C THR A 200 -3.08 -18.28 17.18
N GLY A 201 -3.08 -16.95 17.06
CA GLY A 201 -2.40 -16.05 17.97
C GLY A 201 -1.72 -14.85 17.28
N PHE A 202 -0.95 -14.10 18.06
CA PHE A 202 -0.16 -12.96 17.59
C PHE A 202 1.30 -13.38 17.44
N ILE A 203 1.83 -13.38 16.23
CA ILE A 203 3.26 -13.56 15.98
C ILE A 203 4.01 -12.34 16.56
N THR A 204 5.05 -12.53 17.36
CA THR A 204 5.84 -11.47 18.01
C THR A 204 7.29 -11.43 17.58
N GLU A 205 7.86 -12.54 17.12
CA GLU A 205 9.20 -12.63 16.50
C GLU A 205 9.21 -13.68 15.40
N ILE A 206 10.05 -13.47 14.37
CA ILE A 206 10.24 -14.38 13.23
C ILE A 206 11.72 -14.42 12.90
N THR A 207 12.28 -15.62 12.77
CA THR A 207 13.62 -15.85 12.23
C THR A 207 13.48 -16.38 10.80
N LEU A 208 14.05 -15.68 9.82
CA LEU A 208 13.99 -16.06 8.41
C LEU A 208 15.39 -16.20 7.80
N ARG A 209 15.47 -17.02 6.76
CA ARG A 209 16.70 -17.28 6.01
C ARG A 209 17.00 -16.13 5.04
N LEU A 210 18.28 -15.81 4.92
CA LEU A 210 18.83 -14.83 4.00
C LEU A 210 19.70 -15.51 2.93
N ARG A 211 20.10 -14.72 1.94
CA ARG A 211 21.12 -15.07 0.94
C ARG A 211 22.17 -13.97 0.88
N GLN A 212 23.27 -14.24 0.18
CA GLN A 212 24.25 -13.19 -0.10
C GLN A 212 23.62 -12.16 -1.05
N LEU A 213 23.94 -10.89 -0.84
CA LEU A 213 23.60 -9.85 -1.79
C LEU A 213 24.51 -10.00 -3.02
N ASP A 214 23.92 -10.42 -4.13
CA ASP A 214 24.57 -10.59 -5.42
C ASP A 214 23.98 -9.59 -6.41
N ASP A 215 24.82 -8.99 -7.26
CA ASP A 215 24.34 -8.26 -8.44
C ASP A 215 23.47 -9.19 -9.29
N SER A 216 22.34 -8.66 -9.77
CA SER A 216 21.38 -9.43 -10.56
C SER A 216 21.40 -9.03 -12.03
N ARG A 217 21.20 -10.01 -12.91
CA ARG A 217 20.93 -9.82 -14.33
C ARG A 217 19.47 -10.15 -14.60
N VAL A 218 18.86 -9.34 -15.46
CA VAL A 218 17.44 -9.39 -15.79
C VAL A 218 17.31 -9.60 -17.29
N TRP A 219 16.42 -10.51 -17.68
CA TRP A 219 16.04 -10.74 -19.06
C TRP A 219 14.53 -10.70 -19.18
N ALA A 220 14.03 -10.18 -20.31
CA ALA A 220 12.62 -10.25 -20.65
C ALA A 220 12.43 -10.95 -22.00
N VAL A 221 11.51 -11.91 -22.06
CA VAL A 221 11.16 -12.63 -23.29
C VAL A 221 9.67 -12.51 -23.52
N ARG A 222 9.28 -12.10 -24.73
CA ARG A 222 7.89 -12.02 -25.17
C ARG A 222 7.47 -13.31 -25.86
N PHE A 223 6.30 -13.83 -25.51
CA PHE A 223 5.65 -14.96 -26.18
C PHE A 223 4.28 -14.53 -26.71
N ASP A 224 3.88 -15.03 -27.87
CA ASP A 224 2.60 -14.68 -28.51
C ASP A 224 1.42 -15.44 -27.88
N ALA A 225 1.63 -16.70 -27.48
CA ALA A 225 0.56 -17.55 -26.94
C ALA A 225 0.81 -18.00 -25.49
N ALA A 226 -0.29 -18.25 -24.78
CA ALA A 226 -0.28 -18.79 -23.43
C ALA A 226 0.42 -20.16 -23.32
N GLN A 227 0.31 -21.00 -24.36
CA GLN A 227 0.95 -22.31 -24.39
C GLN A 227 2.47 -22.19 -24.49
N ASP A 228 2.97 -21.22 -25.27
CA ASP A 228 4.40 -21.03 -25.50
C ASP A 228 5.10 -20.59 -24.21
N VAL A 229 4.55 -19.60 -23.51
CA VAL A 229 5.09 -19.17 -22.21
C VAL A 229 4.98 -20.30 -21.18
N ALA A 230 3.89 -21.05 -21.14
CA ALA A 230 3.74 -22.16 -20.19
C ALA A 230 4.74 -23.30 -20.46
N ALA A 231 4.98 -23.64 -21.73
CA ALA A 231 5.94 -24.66 -22.13
C ALA A 231 7.38 -24.22 -21.83
N ALA A 232 7.71 -22.96 -22.11
CA ALA A 232 8.99 -22.34 -21.78
C ALA A 232 9.28 -22.40 -20.27
N LEU A 233 8.31 -21.98 -19.44
CA LEU A 233 8.46 -22.00 -17.98
C LEU A 233 8.63 -23.42 -17.43
N ARG A 234 7.91 -24.41 -17.98
CA ARG A 234 8.05 -25.81 -17.60
C ARG A 234 9.42 -26.36 -17.95
N ASP A 235 9.89 -26.12 -19.17
CA ASP A 235 11.20 -26.58 -19.63
C ASP A 235 12.33 -26.00 -18.76
N LEU A 236 12.24 -24.71 -18.39
CA LEU A 236 13.18 -24.09 -17.45
C LEU A 236 13.15 -24.75 -16.07
N MET A 237 11.97 -25.10 -15.56
CA MET A 237 11.82 -25.78 -14.28
C MET A 237 12.40 -27.19 -14.33
N ASP A 238 12.10 -27.97 -15.37
CA ASP A 238 12.61 -29.33 -15.58
C ASP A 238 14.14 -29.35 -15.70
N LYS A 239 14.72 -28.34 -16.36
CA LYS A 239 16.17 -28.14 -16.51
C LYS A 239 16.83 -27.55 -15.26
N LYS A 240 16.07 -27.24 -14.20
CA LYS A 240 16.58 -26.58 -12.98
C LYS A 240 17.35 -25.30 -13.29
N ALA A 241 16.72 -24.42 -14.06
CA ALA A 241 17.33 -23.19 -14.55
C ALA A 241 17.92 -22.33 -13.42
N PRO A 242 19.01 -21.58 -13.67
CA PRO A 242 19.79 -20.86 -12.66
C PRO A 242 19.14 -19.56 -12.15
N PHE A 243 17.86 -19.34 -12.45
CA PHE A 243 17.10 -18.17 -12.02
C PHE A 243 16.70 -18.29 -10.57
N TRP A 244 16.71 -17.17 -9.85
CA TRP A 244 16.16 -17.12 -8.50
C TRP A 244 14.70 -16.64 -8.52
N SER A 245 14.32 -15.80 -9.49
CA SER A 245 12.96 -15.32 -9.68
C SER A 245 12.53 -15.43 -11.14
N VAL A 246 11.27 -15.86 -11.35
CA VAL A 246 10.62 -15.91 -12.65
C VAL A 246 9.19 -15.42 -12.49
N SER A 247 8.83 -14.40 -13.26
CA SER A 247 7.48 -13.85 -13.32
C SER A 247 7.07 -13.58 -14.77
N PHE A 248 5.79 -13.32 -15.01
CA PHE A 248 5.34 -12.86 -16.31
C PHE A 248 4.11 -11.98 -16.20
N ILE A 249 3.86 -11.13 -17.20
CA ILE A 249 2.59 -10.43 -17.37
C ILE A 249 1.87 -10.93 -18.62
N ASN A 250 0.55 -10.82 -18.66
CA ASN A 250 -0.24 -11.19 -19.84
C ASN A 250 -0.32 -10.03 -20.87
N PRO A 251 -0.77 -10.30 -22.12
CA PRO A 251 -0.85 -9.28 -23.17
C PRO A 251 -1.70 -8.06 -22.78
N THR A 252 -2.77 -8.30 -22.01
CA THR A 252 -3.65 -7.23 -21.53
C THR A 252 -2.94 -6.28 -20.57
N MET A 253 -2.08 -6.79 -19.68
CA MET A 253 -1.27 -5.95 -18.80
C MET A 253 -0.30 -5.07 -19.60
N ALA A 254 0.43 -5.64 -20.56
CA ALA A 254 1.37 -4.90 -21.40
C ALA A 254 0.66 -3.74 -22.14
N ARG A 255 -0.49 -4.05 -22.76
CA ARG A 255 -1.33 -3.05 -23.44
C ARG A 255 -1.81 -1.95 -22.50
N LEU A 256 -2.28 -2.28 -21.29
CA LEU A 256 -2.77 -1.27 -20.35
C LEU A 256 -1.64 -0.41 -19.76
N LYS A 257 -0.47 -0.98 -19.49
CA LYS A 257 0.72 -0.22 -19.07
C LYS A 257 1.09 0.86 -20.11
N ASN A 258 1.04 0.53 -21.40
CA ASN A 258 1.28 1.50 -22.48
C ASN A 258 0.21 2.62 -22.58
N GLN A 259 -0.96 2.43 -21.97
CA GLN A 259 -2.06 3.41 -21.97
C GLN A 259 -2.08 4.26 -20.70
N LEU A 260 -1.15 4.04 -19.77
CA LEU A 260 -1.11 4.77 -18.52
C LEU A 260 -0.93 6.27 -18.78
N PRO A 261 -1.73 7.11 -18.10
CA PRO A 261 -1.55 8.54 -18.19
C PRO A 261 -0.22 8.97 -17.57
N PRO A 262 0.37 10.09 -18.01
CA PRO A 262 1.61 10.57 -17.46
C PRO A 262 1.45 10.91 -15.97
N LYS A 263 2.54 10.82 -15.22
CA LYS A 263 2.64 11.44 -13.91
C LYS A 263 2.46 12.95 -14.04
N ILE A 264 1.74 13.55 -13.10
CA ILE A 264 1.50 15.00 -13.05
C ILE A 264 2.20 15.57 -11.83
N GLU A 265 3.00 16.62 -12.02
CA GLU A 265 3.68 17.37 -10.95
C GLU A 265 3.35 18.85 -11.12
N HIS A 266 2.83 19.48 -10.06
CA HIS A 266 2.35 20.87 -10.07
C HIS A 266 1.45 21.24 -11.26
N GLY A 267 0.59 20.32 -11.70
CA GLY A 267 -0.34 20.52 -12.81
C GLY A 267 0.26 20.29 -14.20
N HIS A 268 1.52 19.87 -14.29
CA HIS A 268 2.24 19.63 -15.55
C HIS A 268 2.60 18.15 -15.70
N PRO A 269 2.46 17.56 -16.91
CA PRO A 269 3.00 16.24 -17.19
C PRO A 269 4.52 16.21 -16.99
N VAL A 270 5.01 15.20 -16.25
CA VAL A 270 6.44 14.93 -16.14
C VAL A 270 6.89 14.17 -17.39
N ASP A 271 7.95 14.65 -18.03
CA ASP A 271 8.59 13.98 -19.16
C ASP A 271 9.50 12.85 -18.65
N GLU A 272 8.89 11.72 -18.28
CA GLU A 272 9.58 10.50 -17.88
C GLU A 272 9.56 9.49 -19.05
N HIS A 273 10.73 9.06 -19.50
CA HIS A 273 10.84 8.03 -20.53
C HIS A 273 10.28 6.69 -20.02
N ARG A 274 9.29 6.13 -20.73
CA ARG A 274 8.76 4.78 -20.49
C ARG A 274 8.83 3.97 -21.78
N PRO A 275 9.52 2.82 -21.80
CA PRO A 275 9.58 2.00 -23.00
C PRO A 275 8.19 1.46 -23.33
N THR A 276 7.88 1.36 -24.63
CA THR A 276 6.63 0.72 -25.07
C THR A 276 6.78 -0.79 -24.95
N LEU A 277 5.92 -1.41 -24.14
CA LEU A 277 5.90 -2.86 -23.99
C LEU A 277 5.24 -3.49 -25.22
N PRO A 278 5.85 -4.50 -25.85
CA PRO A 278 5.19 -5.22 -26.93
C PRO A 278 4.02 -6.05 -26.39
N GLU A 279 2.89 -6.07 -27.10
CA GLU A 279 1.74 -6.88 -26.68
C GLU A 279 2.08 -8.37 -26.82
N GLY A 280 1.98 -9.09 -25.70
CA GLY A 280 2.34 -10.50 -25.59
C GLY A 280 2.49 -10.89 -24.12
N TYR A 281 2.75 -12.17 -23.88
CA TYR A 281 3.16 -12.65 -22.57
C TYR A 281 4.63 -12.29 -22.36
N THR A 282 4.91 -11.32 -21.49
CA THR A 282 6.28 -10.89 -21.19
C THR A 282 6.75 -11.59 -19.93
N ALA A 283 7.65 -12.57 -20.07
CA ALA A 283 8.27 -13.28 -18.95
C ALA A 283 9.59 -12.60 -18.55
N VAL A 284 9.75 -12.32 -17.26
CA VAL A 284 10.95 -11.72 -16.67
C VAL A 284 11.70 -12.78 -15.87
N PHE A 285 12.98 -12.92 -16.17
CA PHE A 285 13.88 -13.89 -15.55
C PHE A 285 15.00 -13.15 -14.82
N VAL A 286 15.28 -13.55 -13.59
CA VAL A 286 16.33 -12.91 -12.79
C VAL A 286 17.29 -13.94 -12.23
N ALA A 287 18.58 -13.77 -12.50
CA ALA A 287 19.65 -14.61 -11.99
C ALA A 287 20.77 -13.76 -11.37
N PRO A 288 21.58 -14.30 -10.45
CA PRO A 288 22.81 -13.64 -10.02
C PRO A 288 23.78 -13.47 -11.20
N ALA A 289 24.54 -12.38 -11.25
CA ALA A 289 25.47 -12.07 -12.35
C ALA A 289 26.51 -13.18 -12.57
N ARG A 290 26.93 -13.87 -11.52
CA ARG A 290 27.82 -15.05 -11.60
C ARG A 290 27.23 -16.24 -12.38
N ARG A 291 25.92 -16.24 -12.66
CA ARG A 291 25.21 -17.28 -13.45
C ARG A 291 24.74 -16.77 -14.81
N GLU A 292 25.21 -15.58 -15.24
CA GLU A 292 24.77 -14.91 -16.47
C GLU A 292 24.92 -15.77 -17.72
N GLU A 293 26.09 -16.37 -17.93
CA GLU A 293 26.36 -17.20 -19.12
C GLU A 293 25.42 -18.42 -19.21
N GLN A 294 25.22 -19.11 -18.08
CA GLN A 294 24.31 -20.26 -18.01
C GLN A 294 22.85 -19.84 -18.23
N ALA A 295 22.44 -18.72 -17.63
CA ALA A 295 21.10 -18.16 -17.78
C ALA A 295 20.81 -17.76 -19.24
N GLN A 296 21.74 -17.03 -19.87
CA GLN A 296 21.63 -16.60 -21.27
C GLN A 296 21.54 -17.80 -22.21
N ALA A 297 22.37 -18.82 -22.00
CA ALA A 297 22.34 -20.03 -22.82
C ALA A 297 20.98 -20.75 -22.74
N LEU A 298 20.40 -20.84 -21.54
CA LEU A 298 19.08 -21.45 -21.34
C LEU A 298 17.94 -20.63 -21.95
N ILE A 299 18.00 -19.29 -21.84
CA ILE A 299 17.02 -18.41 -22.50
C ILE A 299 17.03 -18.63 -24.01
N ASN A 300 18.21 -18.65 -24.63
CA ASN A 300 18.34 -18.88 -26.07
C ASN A 300 17.76 -20.26 -26.48
N GLN A 301 18.03 -21.31 -25.70
CA GLN A 301 17.47 -22.64 -25.96
C GLN A 301 15.95 -22.69 -25.85
N VAL A 302 15.39 -21.99 -24.85
CA VAL A 302 13.93 -21.92 -24.64
C VAL A 302 13.26 -21.15 -25.76
N ILE A 303 13.86 -20.03 -26.20
CA ILE A 303 13.37 -19.27 -27.35
C ILE A 303 13.40 -20.12 -28.63
N GLU A 304 14.47 -20.88 -28.85
CA GLU A 304 14.58 -21.78 -30.01
C GLU A 304 13.54 -22.91 -29.97
N ALA A 305 13.25 -23.46 -28.80
CA ALA A 305 12.35 -24.61 -28.63
C ALA A 305 10.86 -24.24 -28.63
N HIS A 306 10.49 -23.13 -28.00
CA HIS A 306 9.09 -22.76 -27.72
C HIS A 306 8.68 -21.45 -28.40
N GLY A 307 9.57 -20.85 -29.19
CA GLY A 307 9.38 -19.53 -29.75
C GLY A 307 9.61 -18.42 -28.73
N GLY A 308 9.26 -17.20 -29.14
CA GLY A 308 9.43 -16.00 -28.34
C GLY A 308 10.54 -15.08 -28.84
N GLU A 309 10.57 -13.89 -28.27
CA GLU A 309 11.44 -12.80 -28.70
C GLU A 309 12.13 -12.21 -27.48
N LEU A 310 13.47 -12.25 -27.47
CA LEU A 310 14.26 -11.58 -26.44
C LEU A 310 14.10 -10.06 -26.59
N LEU A 311 13.65 -9.41 -25.53
CA LEU A 311 13.41 -7.96 -25.52
C LEU A 311 14.70 -7.20 -25.18
N SER A 312 14.66 -5.88 -25.39
CA SER A 312 15.78 -5.00 -25.04
C SER A 312 16.04 -5.00 -23.53
N GLN A 313 17.29 -4.69 -23.15
CA GLN A 313 17.65 -4.56 -21.74
C GLN A 313 16.82 -3.46 -21.05
N GLU A 314 16.50 -2.38 -21.77
CA GLU A 314 15.64 -1.31 -21.28
C GLU A 314 14.24 -1.81 -20.86
N ILE A 315 13.61 -2.66 -21.67
CA ILE A 315 12.30 -3.26 -21.30
C ILE A 315 12.45 -4.23 -20.14
N ALA A 316 13.53 -5.03 -20.12
CA ALA A 316 13.78 -5.98 -19.04
C ALA A 316 13.96 -5.27 -17.69
N ASP A 317 14.79 -4.22 -17.67
CA ASP A 317 15.04 -3.41 -16.48
C ASP A 317 13.76 -2.67 -16.05
N HIS A 318 13.02 -2.07 -17.00
CA HIS A 318 11.75 -1.41 -16.71
C HIS A 318 10.72 -2.34 -16.06
N GLU A 319 10.48 -3.53 -16.63
CA GLU A 319 9.53 -4.48 -16.04
C GLU A 319 9.97 -4.99 -14.67
N TRP A 320 11.28 -5.10 -14.43
CA TRP A 320 11.81 -5.48 -13.13
C TRP A 320 11.69 -4.35 -12.09
N GLU A 321 11.93 -3.11 -12.46
CA GLU A 321 11.75 -1.93 -11.60
C GLU A 321 10.27 -1.73 -11.23
N GLU A 322 9.36 -1.93 -12.19
CA GLU A 322 7.91 -1.80 -12.02
C GLU A 322 7.22 -2.95 -11.26
N ARG A 323 7.98 -3.97 -10.81
CA ARG A 323 7.45 -5.16 -10.13
C ARG A 323 6.63 -4.86 -8.85
N PHE A 324 6.82 -3.69 -8.26
CA PHE A 324 6.05 -3.24 -7.09
C PHE A 324 4.89 -2.29 -7.43
N SER A 325 4.71 -1.97 -8.71
CA SER A 325 3.73 -1.03 -9.26
C SER A 325 2.60 -1.73 -10.02
N LEU A 326 2.34 -3.00 -9.73
CA LEU A 326 1.37 -3.80 -10.48
C LEU A 326 -0.07 -3.20 -10.51
N MET A 327 -0.47 -2.50 -9.44
CA MET A 327 -1.79 -1.85 -9.38
C MET A 327 -1.86 -0.49 -10.11
N HIS A 328 -0.80 -0.08 -10.83
CA HIS A 328 -0.75 1.19 -11.56
C HIS A 328 -1.90 1.31 -12.58
N VAL A 329 -2.31 0.19 -13.21
CA VAL A 329 -3.48 0.12 -14.12
C VAL A 329 -4.81 0.54 -13.47
N LYS A 330 -4.88 0.67 -12.15
CA LYS A 330 -6.04 1.24 -11.45
C LYS A 330 -6.27 2.73 -11.77
N ARG A 331 -5.29 3.43 -12.36
CA ARG A 331 -5.52 4.78 -12.93
C ARG A 331 -6.48 4.78 -14.11
N LEU A 332 -6.55 3.66 -14.84
CA LEU A 332 -7.41 3.50 -16.02
C LEU A 332 -8.84 3.07 -15.64
N GLY A 333 -9.01 2.43 -14.49
CA GLY A 333 -10.32 2.12 -13.89
C GLY A 333 -10.20 2.23 -12.38
N PRO A 334 -10.87 3.18 -11.70
CA PRO A 334 -10.55 3.65 -10.35
C PRO A 334 -11.03 2.68 -9.26
N SER A 335 -11.00 1.38 -9.54
CA SER A 335 -11.33 0.23 -8.70
C SER A 335 -10.77 -1.02 -9.37
N LEU A 336 -10.43 -2.04 -8.58
CA LEU A 336 -10.01 -3.34 -9.10
C LEU A 336 -10.97 -4.41 -8.58
N LEU A 337 -11.25 -5.40 -9.43
CA LEU A 337 -11.86 -6.66 -9.02
C LEU A 337 -10.75 -7.72 -8.94
N PRO A 338 -10.43 -8.25 -7.75
CA PRO A 338 -9.39 -9.26 -7.61
C PRO A 338 -9.86 -10.60 -8.18
N SER A 339 -8.97 -11.28 -8.91
CA SER A 339 -9.19 -12.58 -9.56
C SER A 339 -7.94 -13.46 -9.41
N GLU A 340 -7.52 -13.64 -8.17
CA GLU A 340 -6.26 -14.28 -7.82
C GLU A 340 -6.42 -15.79 -7.59
N VAL A 341 -5.57 -16.59 -8.23
CA VAL A 341 -5.59 -18.06 -8.18
C VAL A 341 -4.18 -18.64 -8.22
N VAL A 342 -4.04 -19.89 -7.81
CA VAL A 342 -2.82 -20.70 -8.02
C VAL A 342 -3.15 -21.81 -9.01
N VAL A 343 -2.29 -22.03 -9.99
CA VAL A 343 -2.43 -23.06 -11.02
C VAL A 343 -1.14 -23.88 -11.13
N PRO A 344 -1.22 -25.21 -11.27
CA PRO A 344 -0.05 -26.04 -11.56
C PRO A 344 0.53 -25.72 -12.95
N ILE A 345 1.87 -25.65 -13.04
CA ILE A 345 2.60 -25.34 -14.28
C ILE A 345 2.31 -26.35 -15.41
N GLU A 346 1.91 -27.57 -15.08
CA GLU A 346 1.51 -28.62 -16.01
C GLU A 346 0.26 -28.24 -16.83
N ASN A 347 -0.62 -27.43 -16.23
CA ASN A 347 -1.89 -27.02 -16.85
C ASN A 347 -1.99 -25.51 -17.08
N LEU A 348 -0.90 -24.75 -16.85
CA LEU A 348 -0.89 -23.29 -16.92
C LEU A 348 -1.41 -22.76 -18.26
N GLY A 349 -0.88 -23.24 -19.39
CA GLY A 349 -1.26 -22.74 -20.72
C GLY A 349 -2.75 -22.91 -21.00
N GLN A 350 -3.31 -24.09 -20.70
CA GLN A 350 -4.73 -24.36 -20.87
C GLN A 350 -5.61 -23.49 -19.95
N ALA A 351 -5.17 -23.27 -18.71
CA ALA A 351 -5.88 -22.42 -17.77
C ALA A 351 -5.90 -20.95 -18.24
N LEU A 352 -4.77 -20.43 -18.70
CA LEU A 352 -4.67 -19.07 -19.23
C LEU A 352 -5.57 -18.87 -20.45
N GLU A 353 -5.53 -19.78 -21.44
CA GLU A 353 -6.39 -19.72 -22.64
C GLU A 353 -7.88 -19.72 -22.30
N GLU A 354 -8.32 -20.61 -21.40
CA GLU A 354 -9.74 -20.66 -21.02
C GLU A 354 -10.15 -19.45 -20.18
N ILE A 355 -9.27 -18.92 -19.34
CA ILE A 355 -9.52 -17.67 -18.59
C ILE A 355 -9.70 -16.50 -19.57
N GLU A 356 -8.80 -16.32 -20.53
CA GLU A 356 -8.88 -15.25 -21.53
C GLU A 356 -10.12 -15.39 -22.43
N GLY A 357 -10.49 -16.62 -22.79
CA GLY A 357 -11.75 -16.88 -23.51
C GLY A 357 -13.01 -16.60 -22.67
N ALA A 358 -12.97 -16.85 -21.36
CA ALA A 358 -14.12 -16.70 -20.49
C ALA A 358 -14.35 -15.26 -19.99
N VAL A 359 -13.28 -14.51 -19.75
CA VAL A 359 -13.31 -13.15 -19.21
C VAL A 359 -13.04 -12.15 -20.33
N GLN A 360 -14.10 -11.50 -20.82
CA GLN A 360 -14.04 -10.53 -21.92
C GLN A 360 -13.81 -9.09 -21.42
N GLN A 361 -13.63 -8.92 -20.12
CA GLN A 361 -13.18 -7.68 -19.48
C GLN A 361 -11.66 -7.61 -19.51
N PRO A 362 -11.05 -6.42 -19.33
CA PRO A 362 -9.59 -6.26 -19.35
C PRO A 362 -8.93 -6.90 -18.11
N LEU A 363 -8.83 -8.22 -18.09
CA LEU A 363 -8.15 -8.96 -17.03
C LEU A 363 -6.64 -8.84 -17.22
N VAL A 364 -6.01 -8.12 -16.30
CA VAL A 364 -4.55 -8.08 -16.18
C VAL A 364 -4.09 -9.19 -15.25
N LEU A 365 -2.94 -9.79 -15.54
CA LEU A 365 -2.33 -10.83 -14.73
C LEU A 365 -0.85 -10.53 -14.54
N GLU A 366 -0.34 -10.80 -13.33
CA GLU A 366 1.07 -11.16 -13.12
C GLU A 366 1.15 -12.58 -12.59
N GLY A 367 1.92 -13.41 -13.30
CA GLY A 367 2.28 -14.75 -12.88
C GLY A 367 3.58 -14.74 -12.07
N MET A 368 3.62 -15.46 -10.95
CA MET A 368 4.83 -15.72 -10.18
C MET A 368 5.03 -17.23 -10.06
N VAL A 369 6.19 -17.72 -10.50
CA VAL A 369 6.48 -19.15 -10.58
C VAL A 369 7.29 -19.59 -9.35
N ALA A 370 6.81 -20.63 -8.67
CA ALA A 370 7.54 -21.27 -7.59
C ALA A 370 8.22 -22.56 -8.08
N GLY A 371 9.36 -22.91 -7.46
CA GLY A 371 10.15 -24.09 -7.85
C GLY A 371 9.47 -25.44 -7.58
N ASN A 372 8.33 -25.43 -6.89
CA ASN A 372 7.49 -26.60 -6.65
C ASN A 372 6.44 -26.84 -7.76
N GLY A 373 6.45 -26.04 -8.83
CA GLY A 373 5.51 -26.14 -9.94
C GLY A 373 4.21 -25.37 -9.76
N GLU A 374 4.02 -24.66 -8.65
CA GLU A 374 2.88 -23.77 -8.49
C GLU A 374 3.13 -22.41 -9.15
N VAL A 375 2.12 -21.90 -9.87
CA VAL A 375 2.13 -20.57 -10.47
C VAL A 375 0.99 -19.75 -9.87
N THR A 376 1.35 -18.68 -9.16
CA THR A 376 0.37 -17.72 -8.66
C THR A 376 0.02 -16.75 -9.78
N LEU A 377 -1.26 -16.66 -10.14
CA LEU A 377 -1.80 -15.67 -11.06
C LEU A 377 -2.46 -14.55 -10.24
N LEU A 378 -1.73 -13.47 -10.05
CA LEU A 378 -2.20 -12.25 -9.41
C LEU A 378 -3.02 -11.45 -10.44
N GLY A 379 -4.34 -11.65 -10.43
CA GLY A 379 -5.24 -11.09 -11.44
C GLY A 379 -6.11 -9.94 -10.97
N PHE A 380 -6.28 -8.93 -11.81
CA PHE A 380 -7.18 -7.81 -11.57
C PHE A 380 -7.99 -7.44 -12.81
N ILE A 381 -9.23 -7.02 -12.61
CA ILE A 381 -10.05 -6.39 -13.66
C ILE A 381 -10.27 -4.92 -13.25
N PRO A 382 -9.67 -3.94 -13.96
CA PRO A 382 -9.95 -2.53 -13.76
C PRO A 382 -11.43 -2.22 -14.00
N HIS A 383 -12.04 -1.48 -13.07
CA HIS A 383 -13.46 -1.14 -13.08
C HIS A 383 -13.70 0.14 -12.25
N ASP A 384 -14.94 0.56 -12.10
CA ASP A 384 -15.37 1.63 -11.19
C ASP A 384 -16.45 1.14 -10.20
N GLU A 385 -16.15 1.10 -8.90
CA GLU A 385 -17.04 0.64 -7.82
C GLU A 385 -18.33 1.46 -7.65
N ARG A 386 -18.39 2.64 -8.27
CA ARG A 386 -19.55 3.53 -8.20
C ARG A 386 -20.63 3.16 -9.21
N THR A 387 -20.28 2.39 -10.23
CA THR A 387 -21.18 1.98 -11.32
C THR A 387 -21.93 0.69 -10.97
N LEU A 388 -23.09 0.48 -11.62
CA LEU A 388 -23.82 -0.78 -11.48
C LEU A 388 -23.01 -1.98 -12.02
N GLY A 389 -22.23 -1.76 -13.09
CA GLY A 389 -21.43 -2.79 -13.76
C GLY A 389 -20.44 -3.50 -12.82
N TYR A 390 -19.92 -2.81 -11.79
CA TYR A 390 -18.98 -3.40 -10.84
C TYR A 390 -19.57 -4.61 -10.11
N ASN A 391 -20.84 -4.51 -9.72
CA ASN A 391 -21.53 -5.59 -9.02
C ASN A 391 -21.70 -6.82 -9.91
N MET A 392 -21.85 -6.61 -11.22
CA MET A 392 -22.04 -7.69 -12.19
C MET A 392 -20.70 -8.32 -12.57
N ALA A 393 -19.67 -7.51 -12.81
CA ALA A 393 -18.33 -7.96 -13.14
C ALA A 393 -17.63 -8.71 -11.99
N PHE A 394 -18.00 -8.47 -10.73
CA PHE A 394 -17.47 -9.23 -9.58
C PHE A 394 -17.66 -10.75 -9.72
N GLY A 395 -18.71 -11.17 -10.43
CA GLY A 395 -18.95 -12.57 -10.73
C GLY A 395 -17.89 -13.24 -11.61
N LEU A 396 -17.15 -12.47 -12.42
CA LEU A 396 -16.09 -13.00 -13.28
C LEU A 396 -14.92 -13.56 -12.47
N ALA A 397 -14.67 -13.04 -11.27
CA ALA A 397 -13.69 -13.62 -10.35
C ALA A 397 -14.03 -15.08 -9.98
N LEU A 398 -15.31 -15.42 -9.88
CA LEU A 398 -15.76 -16.80 -9.66
C LEU A 398 -15.49 -17.69 -10.89
N SER A 399 -15.62 -17.15 -12.10
CA SER A 399 -15.27 -17.86 -13.33
C SER A 399 -13.79 -18.21 -13.36
N VAL A 400 -12.90 -17.27 -13.02
CA VAL A 400 -11.45 -17.51 -12.93
C VAL A 400 -11.14 -18.63 -11.92
N ILE A 401 -11.72 -18.57 -10.72
CA ILE A 401 -11.54 -19.62 -9.70
C ILE A 401 -12.03 -20.98 -10.18
N LYS A 402 -13.18 -21.03 -10.86
CA LYS A 402 -13.75 -22.27 -11.40
C LYS A 402 -12.86 -22.89 -12.47
N ILE A 403 -12.31 -22.07 -13.38
CA ILE A 403 -11.39 -22.51 -14.43
C ILE A 403 -10.07 -22.98 -13.81
N ALA A 404 -9.49 -22.22 -12.86
CA ALA A 404 -8.29 -22.64 -12.15
C ALA A 404 -8.47 -24.03 -11.52
N LYS A 405 -9.58 -24.26 -10.81
CA LYS A 405 -9.91 -25.58 -10.22
C LYS A 405 -10.05 -26.71 -11.25
N LYS A 406 -10.65 -26.43 -12.41
CA LYS A 406 -10.75 -27.39 -13.52
C LYS A 406 -9.38 -27.90 -13.94
N TYR A 407 -8.36 -27.05 -13.86
CA TYR A 407 -6.98 -27.34 -14.22
C TYR A 407 -6.08 -27.69 -13.01
N GLY A 408 -6.68 -28.15 -11.91
CA GLY A 408 -5.95 -28.59 -10.70
C GLY A 408 -5.45 -27.45 -9.80
N GLY A 409 -5.88 -26.22 -10.07
CA GLY A 409 -5.58 -25.04 -9.28
C GLY A 409 -6.54 -24.81 -8.11
N ARG A 410 -6.35 -23.68 -7.43
CA ARG A 410 -7.05 -23.31 -6.18
C ARG A 410 -7.14 -21.79 -6.02
N PRO A 411 -8.04 -21.29 -5.15
CA PRO A 411 -7.93 -19.92 -4.65
C PRO A 411 -6.56 -19.69 -3.99
N TYR A 412 -6.02 -18.49 -4.09
CA TYR A 412 -4.71 -18.17 -3.53
C TYR A 412 -4.67 -18.26 -2.00
N ALA A 413 -5.64 -17.63 -1.32
CA ALA A 413 -5.76 -17.62 0.13
C ALA A 413 -7.20 -17.92 0.57
N THR A 414 -7.38 -18.27 1.85
CA THR A 414 -8.71 -18.55 2.41
C THR A 414 -9.46 -17.26 2.75
N GLY A 415 -8.87 -16.39 3.55
CA GLY A 415 -9.53 -15.18 3.98
C GLY A 415 -10.79 -15.41 4.80
N TYR A 416 -11.65 -14.41 4.70
CA TYR A 416 -13.06 -14.53 5.05
C TYR A 416 -13.90 -15.09 3.89
N TYR A 417 -13.53 -14.74 2.65
CA TYR A 417 -14.34 -15.01 1.46
C TYR A 417 -14.30 -16.47 1.00
N PHE A 418 -13.18 -17.16 1.23
CA PHE A 418 -12.95 -18.54 0.82
C PHE A 418 -12.64 -19.46 2.01
N ALA A 419 -13.10 -19.12 3.23
CA ALA A 419 -12.96 -20.00 4.40
C ALA A 419 -13.61 -21.39 4.18
N GLY A 420 -14.67 -21.46 3.37
CA GLY A 420 -15.28 -22.74 2.96
C GLY A 420 -14.43 -23.59 2.00
N GLU A 421 -13.29 -23.06 1.54
CA GLU A 421 -12.35 -23.70 0.61
C GLU A 421 -11.02 -24.06 1.29
N ALA A 422 -10.97 -24.03 2.64
CA ALA A 422 -9.74 -24.26 3.40
C ALA A 422 -9.03 -25.56 3.03
N GLU A 423 -9.77 -26.66 2.83
CA GLU A 423 -9.17 -27.95 2.45
C GLU A 423 -8.58 -27.91 1.04
N THR A 424 -9.19 -27.15 0.11
CA THR A 424 -8.67 -26.94 -1.24
C THR A 424 -7.38 -26.10 -1.20
N VAL A 425 -7.30 -25.13 -0.28
CA VAL A 425 -6.16 -24.20 -0.19
C VAL A 425 -4.98 -24.79 0.60
N LEU A 426 -5.26 -25.39 1.75
CA LEU A 426 -4.24 -25.84 2.72
C LEU A 426 -4.03 -27.36 2.75
N GLY A 427 -4.94 -28.12 2.15
CA GLY A 427 -4.99 -29.58 2.27
C GLY A 427 -5.75 -30.05 3.53
N ALA A 428 -6.50 -31.15 3.39
CA ALA A 428 -7.36 -31.67 4.45
C ALA A 428 -6.61 -32.04 5.75
N ASP A 429 -5.40 -32.60 5.65
CA ASP A 429 -4.58 -32.94 6.82
C ASP A 429 -4.18 -31.71 7.63
N ARG A 430 -3.76 -30.65 6.94
CA ARG A 430 -3.36 -29.40 7.59
C ARG A 430 -4.55 -28.71 8.24
N VAL A 431 -5.69 -28.65 7.56
CA VAL A 431 -6.95 -28.11 8.12
C VAL A 431 -7.35 -28.85 9.39
N ARG A 432 -7.26 -30.19 9.42
CA ARG A 432 -7.55 -30.99 10.63
C ARG A 432 -6.63 -30.63 11.79
N LYS A 433 -5.31 -30.58 11.55
CA LYS A 433 -4.31 -30.21 12.57
C LYS A 433 -4.54 -28.78 13.09
N LEU A 434 -4.75 -27.83 12.19
CA LEU A 434 -4.99 -26.42 12.53
C LEU A 434 -6.27 -26.24 13.35
N THR A 435 -7.36 -26.90 12.95
CA THR A 435 -8.64 -26.85 13.67
C THR A 435 -8.53 -27.45 15.07
N ALA A 436 -7.82 -28.58 15.21
CA ALA A 436 -7.58 -29.19 16.52
C ALA A 436 -6.75 -28.27 17.42
N PHE A 437 -5.70 -27.66 16.86
CA PHE A 437 -4.86 -26.72 17.58
C PHE A 437 -5.63 -25.47 18.04
N GLN A 438 -6.44 -24.85 17.16
CA GLN A 438 -7.30 -23.73 17.52
C GLN A 438 -8.23 -24.06 18.69
N LYS A 439 -8.92 -25.22 18.65
CA LYS A 439 -9.80 -25.65 19.75
C LYS A 439 -9.05 -25.81 21.08
N GLN A 440 -7.78 -26.21 21.02
CA GLN A 440 -6.94 -26.37 22.20
C GLN A 440 -6.51 -25.01 22.79
N VAL A 441 -6.15 -24.04 21.95
CA VAL A 441 -5.56 -22.77 22.41
C VAL A 441 -6.56 -21.62 22.54
N ASP A 442 -7.72 -21.71 21.89
CA ASP A 442 -8.78 -20.70 21.88
C ASP A 442 -10.18 -21.32 22.14
N PRO A 443 -10.44 -21.82 23.36
CA PRO A 443 -11.73 -22.43 23.69
C PRO A 443 -12.92 -21.45 23.63
N ASN A 444 -12.66 -20.14 23.70
CA ASN A 444 -13.68 -19.09 23.65
C ASN A 444 -13.89 -18.54 22.22
N GLY A 445 -13.07 -18.93 21.24
CA GLY A 445 -13.16 -18.47 19.86
C GLY A 445 -12.96 -16.94 19.72
N ILE A 446 -12.08 -16.35 20.53
CA ILE A 446 -11.84 -14.90 20.50
C ILE A 446 -10.86 -14.49 19.38
N MET A 447 -10.05 -15.41 18.86
CA MET A 447 -8.93 -15.07 17.99
C MET A 447 -9.32 -15.10 16.51
N ASN A 448 -9.39 -13.92 15.90
CA ASN A 448 -9.81 -13.65 14.52
C ASN A 448 -10.96 -14.56 14.00
N PRO A 449 -12.13 -14.57 14.67
CA PRO A 449 -13.17 -15.55 14.40
C PRO A 449 -13.77 -15.42 12.99
N GLY A 450 -14.00 -16.57 12.36
CA GLY A 450 -14.67 -16.69 11.06
C GLY A 450 -13.74 -16.65 9.84
N LYS A 451 -12.43 -16.75 10.04
CA LYS A 451 -11.42 -16.91 8.97
C LYS A 451 -10.90 -18.34 8.89
N VAL A 452 -10.26 -18.68 7.78
CA VAL A 452 -9.58 -19.95 7.51
C VAL A 452 -10.48 -21.18 7.64
N VAL A 453 -10.74 -21.70 8.83
CA VAL A 453 -11.43 -23.00 9.06
C VAL A 453 -12.88 -22.87 9.55
N GLY A 454 -13.53 -21.73 9.33
CA GLY A 454 -14.90 -21.44 9.78
C GLY A 454 -15.96 -21.44 8.68
N GLN A 455 -17.17 -21.95 8.97
CA GLN A 455 -18.33 -21.71 8.12
C GLN A 455 -18.76 -20.24 8.23
N SER A 456 -18.58 -19.47 7.15
CA SER A 456 -19.10 -18.11 7.04
C SER A 456 -20.36 -18.09 6.18
N LEU A 457 -21.30 -17.19 6.48
CA LEU A 457 -22.46 -16.89 5.60
C LEU A 457 -21.99 -16.56 4.17
N MET A 458 -20.81 -15.94 4.08
CA MET A 458 -20.15 -15.64 2.82
C MET A 458 -19.72 -16.91 2.07
N GLY A 459 -19.17 -17.92 2.75
CA GLY A 459 -18.85 -19.20 2.13
C GLY A 459 -20.08 -19.89 1.53
N THR A 460 -21.22 -19.86 2.23
CA THR A 460 -22.50 -20.37 1.70
C THR A 460 -22.98 -19.56 0.50
N PHE A 461 -22.94 -18.22 0.57
CA PHE A 461 -23.29 -17.35 -0.54
C PHE A 461 -22.42 -17.61 -1.77
N MET A 462 -21.10 -17.72 -1.59
CA MET A 462 -20.15 -18.01 -2.67
C MET A 462 -20.39 -19.40 -3.27
N GLY A 463 -20.77 -20.39 -2.46
CA GLY A 463 -21.18 -21.71 -2.93
C GLY A 463 -22.40 -21.66 -3.86
N LEU A 464 -23.45 -20.90 -3.48
CA LEU A 464 -24.64 -20.69 -4.31
C LEU A 464 -24.33 -19.89 -5.58
N ALA A 465 -23.50 -18.84 -5.48
CA ALA A 465 -23.12 -18.02 -6.62
C ALA A 465 -22.41 -18.83 -7.71
N LYS A 466 -21.59 -19.82 -7.33
CA LYS A 466 -20.93 -20.74 -8.28
C LYS A 466 -21.92 -21.55 -9.12
N THR A 467 -23.10 -21.87 -8.59
CA THR A 467 -24.13 -22.61 -9.33
C THR A 467 -24.73 -21.79 -10.48
N PHE A 468 -24.72 -20.45 -10.37
CA PHE A 468 -25.22 -19.52 -11.38
C PHE A 468 -24.12 -18.90 -12.24
N GLU A 469 -22.88 -19.39 -12.12
CA GLU A 469 -21.69 -18.82 -12.78
C GLU A 469 -21.86 -18.60 -14.30
N PRO A 470 -22.43 -19.52 -15.10
CA PRO A 470 -22.57 -19.29 -16.54
C PRO A 470 -23.43 -18.07 -16.89
N VAL A 471 -24.51 -17.84 -16.13
CA VAL A 471 -25.38 -16.67 -16.30
C VAL A 471 -24.65 -15.41 -15.84
N ILE A 472 -24.01 -15.48 -14.67
CA ILE A 472 -23.24 -14.38 -14.09
C ILE A 472 -22.13 -13.93 -15.04
N ARG A 473 -21.43 -14.86 -15.70
CA ARG A 473 -20.37 -14.58 -16.67
C ARG A 473 -20.88 -13.80 -17.88
N VAL A 474 -22.00 -14.22 -18.46
CA VAL A 474 -22.62 -13.52 -19.60
C VAL A 474 -23.00 -12.10 -19.20
N VAL A 475 -23.62 -11.94 -18.04
CA VAL A 475 -24.02 -10.63 -17.52
C VAL A 475 -22.78 -9.77 -17.25
N GLY A 476 -21.78 -10.26 -16.53
CA GLY A 476 -20.55 -9.53 -16.21
C GLY A 476 -19.78 -9.06 -17.44
N ASN A 477 -19.71 -9.87 -18.50
CA ASN A 477 -19.06 -9.50 -19.75
C ASN A 477 -19.86 -8.48 -20.58
N SER A 478 -21.17 -8.32 -20.35
CA SER A 478 -22.02 -7.39 -21.11
C SER A 478 -21.90 -5.93 -20.66
N PHE A 479 -21.49 -5.69 -19.42
CA PHE A 479 -21.29 -4.33 -18.89
C PHE A 479 -19.93 -3.80 -19.30
N LYS A 480 -19.91 -2.92 -20.29
CA LYS A 480 -18.69 -2.18 -20.66
C LYS A 480 -18.48 -1.02 -19.69
N ASN A 481 -17.31 -0.94 -19.09
CA ASN A 481 -16.86 0.25 -18.39
C ASN A 481 -15.55 0.70 -19.04
N PRO A 482 -15.57 1.67 -19.96
CA PRO A 482 -14.38 2.07 -20.68
C PRO A 482 -13.34 2.57 -19.68
N PRO A 483 -12.06 2.15 -19.80
CA PRO A 483 -11.02 2.76 -19.01
C PRO A 483 -10.89 4.23 -19.39
N ALA A 484 -10.94 5.11 -18.39
CA ALA A 484 -10.77 6.55 -18.56
C ALA A 484 -10.21 7.09 -17.25
N GLU A 485 -9.28 8.05 -17.31
CA GLU A 485 -8.72 8.66 -16.10
C GLU A 485 -9.61 9.79 -15.55
N ARG A 486 -10.59 10.28 -16.32
CA ARG A 486 -11.39 11.46 -15.93
C ARG A 486 -12.83 11.33 -16.36
N ILE A 487 -13.73 11.60 -15.41
CA ILE A 487 -15.16 11.75 -15.63
C ILE A 487 -15.58 12.97 -14.82
N GLU A 488 -16.04 14.03 -15.49
CA GLU A 488 -16.54 15.25 -14.85
C GLU A 488 -17.81 14.97 -14.01
N GLY A 489 -18.05 15.77 -12.97
CA GLY A 489 -19.22 15.68 -12.10
C GLY A 489 -19.17 14.55 -11.07
N GLN A 490 -17.96 14.06 -10.76
CA GLN A 490 -17.75 13.00 -9.76
C GLN A 490 -17.56 13.52 -8.34
N GLY A 491 -17.12 14.76 -8.22
CA GLY A 491 -17.02 15.52 -6.99
C GLY A 491 -18.39 15.63 -6.34
N ARG A 492 -18.45 15.32 -5.05
CA ARG A 492 -19.69 15.36 -4.26
C ARG A 492 -19.38 15.81 -2.85
N ARG A 493 -20.31 16.58 -2.28
CA ARG A 493 -20.23 17.10 -0.90
C ARG A 493 -18.96 17.92 -0.61
N GLY A 494 -18.61 18.82 -1.55
CA GLY A 494 -17.48 19.75 -1.39
C GLY A 494 -16.11 19.10 -1.58
N ILE A 495 -16.05 17.98 -2.32
CA ILE A 495 -14.79 17.37 -2.79
C ILE A 495 -14.68 17.66 -4.30
N PRO A 496 -13.56 18.25 -4.77
CA PRO A 496 -13.29 18.50 -6.19
C PRO A 496 -13.30 17.23 -7.04
N ASP A 497 -13.59 17.36 -8.34
CA ASP A 497 -13.77 16.22 -9.27
C ASP A 497 -12.52 15.36 -9.43
N ASP A 498 -11.36 15.98 -9.54
CA ASP A 498 -10.05 15.34 -9.67
C ASP A 498 -9.65 14.61 -8.38
N VAL A 499 -9.78 15.29 -7.23
CA VAL A 499 -9.55 14.70 -5.90
C VAL A 499 -10.50 13.52 -5.67
N ALA A 500 -11.75 13.64 -6.11
CA ALA A 500 -12.72 12.55 -6.05
C ALA A 500 -12.25 11.34 -6.87
N TRP A 501 -11.77 11.55 -8.10
CA TRP A 501 -11.20 10.47 -8.92
C TRP A 501 -10.04 9.78 -8.21
N TYR A 502 -9.05 10.54 -7.75
CA TYR A 502 -7.86 10.02 -7.09
C TYR A 502 -8.17 9.27 -5.79
N ALA A 503 -9.20 9.69 -5.05
CA ALA A 503 -9.65 8.98 -3.87
C ALA A 503 -10.12 7.55 -4.16
N TYR A 504 -10.79 7.32 -5.30
CA TYR A 504 -11.20 5.98 -5.74
C TYR A 504 -10.03 5.22 -6.40
N ALA A 505 -9.22 5.91 -7.21
CA ALA A 505 -8.03 5.34 -7.84
C ALA A 505 -6.99 4.85 -6.80
N CYS A 506 -6.87 5.49 -5.62
CA CYS A 506 -5.97 5.06 -4.54
C CYS A 506 -6.10 3.55 -4.25
N ALA A 507 -5.03 2.79 -4.46
CA ALA A 507 -5.01 1.33 -4.27
C ALA A 507 -5.13 0.88 -2.79
N GLN A 508 -5.02 1.80 -1.83
CA GLN A 508 -4.97 1.48 -0.39
C GLN A 508 -3.77 0.59 -0.01
N CYS A 509 -2.73 0.49 -0.86
CA CYS A 509 -1.55 -0.36 -0.66
C CYS A 509 -0.71 -0.01 0.57
N GLY A 510 -0.72 1.26 1.00
CA GLY A 510 -0.02 1.70 2.22
C GLY A 510 1.43 2.13 2.05
N TYR A 511 1.96 2.21 0.82
CA TYR A 511 3.35 2.58 0.56
C TYR A 511 3.67 3.98 1.11
N CYS A 512 2.69 4.88 1.07
CA CYS A 512 2.79 6.24 1.60
C CYS A 512 2.63 6.36 3.13
N VAL A 513 2.39 5.27 3.87
CA VAL A 513 2.06 5.34 5.31
C VAL A 513 3.32 5.50 6.15
N ASP A 514 4.29 4.60 6.03
CA ASP A 514 5.48 4.60 6.88
C ASP A 514 6.46 5.73 6.56
N SER A 515 6.43 6.23 5.32
CA SER A 515 7.20 7.38 4.88
C SER A 515 6.55 8.73 5.26
N CYS A 516 5.29 8.73 5.69
CA CYS A 516 4.59 9.96 6.07
C CYS A 516 5.01 10.44 7.46
N THR A 517 5.60 11.64 7.52
CA THR A 517 6.03 12.32 8.76
C THR A 517 4.91 12.49 9.78
N GLU A 518 3.69 12.75 9.31
CA GLU A 518 2.50 12.87 10.17
C GLU A 518 2.08 11.53 10.78
N TYR A 519 2.17 10.44 10.02
CA TYR A 519 1.88 9.11 10.54
C TYR A 519 2.98 8.66 11.50
N TYR A 520 4.25 8.85 11.13
CA TYR A 520 5.40 8.53 11.97
C TYR A 520 5.29 9.19 13.35
N SER A 521 4.90 10.46 13.40
CA SER A 521 4.83 11.23 14.65
C SER A 521 3.59 10.92 15.49
N ARG A 522 2.43 10.70 14.85
CA ARG A 522 1.13 10.53 15.56
C ARG A 522 0.75 9.08 15.79
N GLY A 523 1.20 8.17 14.93
CA GLY A 523 0.93 6.73 14.99
C GLY A 523 -0.49 6.31 14.63
N TRP A 524 -1.30 7.17 13.99
CA TRP A 524 -2.68 6.89 13.62
C TRP A 524 -2.89 7.08 12.13
N GLU A 525 -3.48 6.07 11.48
CA GLU A 525 -3.56 6.03 10.03
C GLU A 525 -4.43 7.14 9.42
N SER A 526 -5.37 7.70 10.19
CA SER A 526 -6.15 8.87 9.78
C SER A 526 -5.35 10.13 9.43
N THR A 527 -4.06 10.19 9.79
CA THR A 527 -3.17 11.30 9.43
C THR A 527 -2.37 11.01 8.15
N SER A 528 -2.24 9.73 7.77
CA SER A 528 -1.55 9.29 6.56
C SER A 528 -2.32 9.66 5.29
N PRO A 529 -1.67 9.72 4.12
CA PRO A 529 -2.36 9.92 2.85
C PRO A 529 -3.38 8.83 2.54
N ARG A 530 -3.06 7.55 2.81
CA ARG A 530 -4.00 6.43 2.63
C ARG A 530 -5.27 6.63 3.43
N GLY A 531 -5.15 7.03 4.70
CA GLY A 531 -6.29 7.29 5.59
C GLY A 531 -7.12 8.48 5.13
N LYS A 532 -6.50 9.55 4.62
CA LYS A 532 -7.20 10.71 4.04
C LYS A 532 -7.97 10.34 2.79
N TRP A 533 -7.39 9.56 1.87
CA TRP A 533 -8.11 9.04 0.70
C TRP A 533 -9.32 8.19 1.10
N PHE A 534 -9.15 7.31 2.08
CA PHE A 534 -10.26 6.53 2.63
C PHE A 534 -11.37 7.44 3.19
N PHE A 535 -10.99 8.45 3.98
CA PHE A 535 -11.93 9.40 4.57
C PHE A 535 -12.72 10.19 3.51
N LEU A 536 -12.05 10.67 2.46
CA LEU A 536 -12.71 11.40 1.37
C LEU A 536 -13.79 10.55 0.69
N ARG A 537 -13.52 9.25 0.45
CA ARG A 537 -14.55 8.32 -0.05
C ARG A 537 -15.73 8.20 0.91
N GLU A 538 -15.50 8.08 2.21
CA GLU A 538 -16.57 8.02 3.21
C GLU A 538 -17.40 9.32 3.26
N VAL A 539 -16.78 10.49 3.03
CA VAL A 539 -17.48 11.78 2.89
C VAL A 539 -18.34 11.80 1.63
N MET A 540 -17.78 11.46 0.47
CA MET A 540 -18.51 11.41 -0.80
C MET A 540 -19.68 10.42 -0.78
N GLU A 541 -19.57 9.34 -0.01
CA GLU A 541 -20.63 8.36 0.17
C GLU A 541 -21.61 8.70 1.30
N GLY A 542 -21.28 9.66 2.17
CA GLY A 542 -22.20 10.23 3.16
C GLY A 542 -22.17 9.51 4.49
N ARG A 543 -21.10 8.74 4.69
CA ARG A 543 -20.81 7.96 5.88
C ARG A 543 -19.84 8.67 6.83
N ALA A 544 -19.33 9.82 6.42
CA ALA A 544 -18.49 10.72 7.21
C ALA A 544 -18.80 12.19 6.90
N LYS A 545 -18.32 13.09 7.76
CA LYS A 545 -18.46 14.55 7.61
C LYS A 545 -17.09 15.21 7.71
N MET A 546 -16.85 16.24 6.90
CA MET A 546 -15.68 17.11 7.02
C MET A 546 -15.79 18.01 8.25
N THR A 547 -15.34 17.53 9.40
CA THR A 547 -15.30 18.29 10.67
C THR A 547 -14.06 19.16 10.74
N GLN A 548 -14.02 20.14 11.66
CA GLN A 548 -12.82 20.95 11.89
C GLN A 548 -11.61 20.10 12.31
N GLU A 549 -11.82 18.98 13.01
CA GLU A 549 -10.75 18.05 13.33
C GLU A 549 -10.13 17.44 12.06
N TRP A 550 -10.94 17.08 11.07
CA TRP A 550 -10.45 16.60 9.79
C TRP A 550 -9.77 17.70 8.99
N VAL A 551 -10.32 18.92 8.94
CA VAL A 551 -9.63 20.10 8.37
C VAL A 551 -8.23 20.21 8.98
N ASN A 552 -8.10 20.13 10.31
CA ASN A 552 -6.81 20.18 10.99
C ASN A 552 -5.86 19.03 10.58
N ARG A 553 -6.37 17.82 10.29
CA ARG A 553 -5.56 16.68 9.81
C ARG A 553 -5.04 16.91 8.38
N PHE A 554 -5.81 17.56 7.51
CA PHE A 554 -5.33 17.99 6.19
C PHE A 554 -4.28 19.11 6.33
N MET A 555 -4.54 20.09 7.19
CA MET A 555 -3.61 21.19 7.48
C MET A 555 -2.31 20.74 8.14
N ALA A 556 -2.32 19.64 8.89
CA ALA A 556 -1.12 19.10 9.52
C ALA A 556 -0.12 18.48 8.52
N CYS A 557 -0.52 18.19 7.28
CA CYS A 557 0.42 17.69 6.27
C CYS A 557 1.56 18.69 6.05
N THR A 558 2.80 18.20 6.05
CA THR A 558 4.00 19.04 5.87
C THR A 558 4.30 19.38 4.41
N THR A 559 3.45 18.95 3.47
CA THR A 559 3.62 19.18 2.01
C THR A 559 5.02 18.81 1.50
N CYS A 560 5.57 17.69 1.99
CA CYS A 560 6.92 17.24 1.66
C CYS A 560 6.99 16.34 0.42
N GLU A 561 5.85 16.02 -0.20
CA GLU A 561 5.72 15.24 -1.44
C GLU A 561 6.31 13.82 -1.43
N ARG A 562 6.82 13.34 -0.29
CA ARG A 562 7.31 11.96 -0.18
C ARG A 562 6.23 10.94 -0.53
N CYS A 563 4.96 11.24 -0.26
CA CYS A 563 3.87 10.36 -0.64
C CYS A 563 3.63 10.27 -2.15
N ASP A 564 3.99 11.30 -2.91
CA ASP A 564 3.84 11.38 -4.35
C ASP A 564 4.93 10.53 -5.03
N VAL A 565 6.16 10.62 -4.52
CA VAL A 565 7.30 9.79 -4.95
C VAL A 565 7.07 8.31 -4.66
N GLU A 566 6.56 7.97 -3.48
CA GLU A 566 6.37 6.58 -3.04
C GLU A 566 5.06 5.96 -3.59
N CYS A 567 4.23 6.74 -4.30
CA CYS A 567 2.95 6.25 -4.80
C CYS A 567 3.16 5.38 -6.06
N PRO A 568 2.88 4.06 -6.02
CA PRO A 568 3.02 3.21 -7.20
C PRO A 568 1.97 3.48 -8.28
N LEU A 569 1.03 4.37 -8.00
CA LEU A 569 -0.01 4.82 -8.94
C LEU A 569 0.26 6.26 -9.38
N GLU A 570 1.38 6.86 -8.98
CA GLU A 570 1.77 8.23 -9.39
C GLU A 570 0.66 9.26 -9.18
N LEU A 571 -0.11 9.09 -8.09
CA LEU A 571 -1.20 10.00 -7.77
C LEU A 571 -0.61 11.32 -7.29
N PRO A 572 -1.18 12.48 -7.69
CA PRO A 572 -0.75 13.79 -7.21
C PRO A 572 -1.33 14.03 -5.80
N ILE A 573 -0.77 13.36 -4.80
CA ILE A 573 -1.27 13.31 -3.43
C ILE A 573 -1.13 14.66 -2.75
N GLU A 574 0.06 15.27 -2.75
CA GLU A 574 0.26 16.58 -2.17
C GLU A 574 -0.54 17.67 -2.91
N PRO A 575 -0.54 17.73 -4.26
CA PRO A 575 -1.37 18.70 -4.97
C PRO A 575 -2.86 18.56 -4.63
N SER A 576 -3.34 17.33 -4.45
CA SER A 576 -4.72 17.08 -4.00
C SER A 576 -4.99 17.61 -2.59
N TRP A 577 -3.99 17.59 -1.69
CA TRP A 577 -4.10 18.23 -0.38
C TRP A 577 -4.12 19.74 -0.49
N MET A 578 -3.33 20.33 -1.38
CA MET A 578 -3.36 21.77 -1.65
C MET A 578 -4.71 22.22 -2.21
N GLU A 579 -5.26 21.50 -3.17
CA GLU A 579 -6.60 21.74 -3.71
C GLU A 579 -7.65 21.66 -2.60
N MET A 580 -7.61 20.59 -1.78
CA MET A 580 -8.49 20.46 -0.62
C MET A 580 -8.33 21.59 0.40
N ARG A 581 -7.13 22.13 0.60
CA ARG A 581 -6.89 23.29 1.49
C ARG A 581 -7.51 24.55 0.91
N GLY A 582 -7.37 24.80 -0.39
CA GLY A 582 -8.05 25.90 -1.07
C GLY A 582 -9.56 25.80 -0.91
N GLU A 583 -10.13 24.63 -1.24
CA GLU A 583 -11.56 24.38 -1.12
C GLU A 583 -12.08 24.58 0.32
N MET A 584 -11.42 24.00 1.32
CA MET A 584 -11.88 24.10 2.72
C MET A 584 -11.67 25.50 3.31
N ILE A 585 -10.52 26.12 3.07
CA ILE A 585 -10.12 27.37 3.76
C ILE A 585 -10.59 28.59 2.98
N GLN A 586 -10.23 28.69 1.70
CA GLN A 586 -10.55 29.85 0.87
C GLN A 586 -12.02 29.82 0.43
N ALA A 587 -12.49 28.72 -0.16
CA ALA A 587 -13.84 28.68 -0.74
C ALA A 587 -14.94 28.50 0.32
N GLN A 588 -14.73 27.61 1.31
CA GLN A 588 -15.72 27.33 2.35
C GLN A 588 -15.54 28.17 3.63
N GLY A 589 -14.47 28.94 3.76
CA GLY A 589 -14.22 29.81 4.92
C GLY A 589 -13.96 29.07 6.23
N ARG A 590 -13.44 27.82 6.18
CA ARG A 590 -13.04 27.10 7.40
C ARG A 590 -11.80 27.74 8.02
N LEU A 591 -11.63 27.52 9.33
CA LEU A 591 -10.43 27.96 10.03
C LEU A 591 -9.26 27.03 9.73
N THR A 592 -8.06 27.60 9.67
CA THR A 592 -6.80 26.85 9.62
C THR A 592 -6.31 26.52 11.05
N LEU A 593 -5.04 26.13 11.19
CA LEU A 593 -4.40 26.00 12.50
C LEU A 593 -4.12 27.40 13.08
N PRO A 594 -4.24 27.61 14.41
CA PRO A 594 -4.04 28.93 15.02
C PRO A 594 -2.73 29.65 14.61
N PRO A 595 -1.57 28.98 14.46
CA PRO A 595 -0.36 29.63 13.96
C PRO A 595 -0.54 30.26 12.57
N PHE A 596 -1.24 29.61 11.64
CA PHE A 596 -1.46 30.16 10.30
C PHE A 596 -2.40 31.36 10.29
N GLU A 597 -3.40 31.40 11.18
CA GLU A 597 -4.26 32.59 11.33
C GLU A 597 -3.46 33.79 11.87
N ILE A 598 -2.56 33.57 12.82
CA ILE A 598 -1.66 34.60 13.36
C ILE A 598 -0.71 35.09 12.26
N MET A 599 -0.09 34.17 11.52
CA MET A 599 0.79 34.49 10.41
C MET A 599 0.07 35.28 9.31
N ALA A 600 -1.20 34.97 9.01
CA ALA A 600 -2.00 35.69 8.03
C ALA A 600 -2.31 37.12 8.47
N ALA A 601 -2.70 37.31 9.73
CA ALA A 601 -2.92 38.64 10.30
C ALA A 601 -1.64 39.48 10.30
N SER A 602 -0.50 38.87 10.67
CA SER A 602 0.81 39.53 10.61
C SER A 602 1.21 39.88 9.19
N THR A 603 1.00 38.97 8.22
CA THR A 603 1.35 39.22 6.81
C THR A 603 0.60 40.42 6.27
N ARG A 604 -0.71 40.51 6.52
CA ARG A 604 -1.52 41.65 6.07
C ARG A 604 -1.13 42.98 6.68
N LYS A 605 -0.65 42.98 7.93
CA LYS A 605 -0.36 44.20 8.68
C LYS A 605 1.09 44.67 8.53
N GLU A 606 2.02 43.73 8.63
CA GLU A 606 3.47 43.99 8.78
C GLU A 606 4.29 43.38 7.63
N ASN A 607 3.65 42.81 6.60
CA ASN A 607 4.29 42.15 5.47
C ASN A 607 5.27 41.03 5.89
N ASN A 608 5.06 40.39 7.05
CA ASN A 608 5.86 39.27 7.54
C ASN A 608 5.03 38.33 8.43
N ILE A 609 5.55 37.13 8.70
CA ILE A 609 4.83 36.09 9.47
C ILE A 609 5.18 36.05 10.96
N TRP A 610 6.14 36.87 11.42
CA TRP A 610 6.72 36.79 12.77
C TRP A 610 6.09 37.75 13.77
N GLY A 611 5.14 38.59 13.35
CA GLY A 611 4.55 39.63 14.20
C GLY A 611 5.51 40.77 14.53
N ALA A 612 6.67 40.82 13.88
CA ALA A 612 7.64 41.90 14.01
C ALA A 612 7.19 43.12 13.21
N TYR A 613 7.63 44.33 13.60
CA TYR A 613 7.28 45.54 12.87
C TYR A 613 8.04 45.61 11.53
N ARG A 614 7.34 46.00 10.46
CA ARG A 614 7.93 46.12 9.12
C ARG A 614 9.18 46.99 9.07
N ARG A 615 9.18 48.10 9.81
CA ARG A 615 10.31 49.04 9.91
C ARG A 615 11.61 48.42 10.45
N ASP A 616 11.50 47.28 11.15
CA ASP A 616 12.67 46.62 11.75
C ASP A 616 13.30 45.60 10.78
N ARG A 617 12.72 45.39 9.58
CA ARG A 617 13.17 44.37 8.61
C ARG A 617 14.62 44.54 8.20
N ALA A 618 15.02 45.77 7.88
CA ALA A 618 16.38 46.07 7.46
C ALA A 618 17.38 46.00 8.63
N GLY A 619 16.95 45.63 9.84
CA GLY A 619 17.81 45.56 11.03
C GLY A 619 19.01 44.64 10.87
N TRP A 620 18.92 43.57 10.06
CA TRP A 620 20.01 42.63 9.83
C TRP A 620 21.24 43.27 9.19
N THR A 621 21.10 44.35 8.42
CA THR A 621 22.21 45.02 7.72
C THR A 621 23.20 45.67 8.68
N LYS A 622 22.78 46.00 9.91
CA LYS A 622 23.63 46.62 10.94
C LYS A 622 24.82 45.76 11.36
N GLY A 623 24.79 44.46 11.06
CA GLY A 623 25.86 43.52 11.37
C GLY A 623 26.88 43.29 10.25
N VAL A 624 26.76 43.98 9.11
CA VAL A 624 27.69 43.85 7.97
C VAL A 624 28.24 45.20 7.55
N ASP A 625 29.52 45.23 7.21
CA ASP A 625 30.21 46.41 6.65
C ASP A 625 30.14 46.34 5.12
N ILE A 626 28.94 46.49 4.57
CA ILE A 626 28.64 46.45 3.13
C ILE A 626 27.74 47.63 2.79
N GLU A 627 28.12 48.38 1.76
CA GLU A 627 27.26 49.39 1.15
C GLU A 627 26.36 48.73 0.09
N PHE A 628 25.05 48.92 0.22
CA PHE A 628 24.06 48.39 -0.72
C PHE A 628 23.67 49.52 -1.68
N PRO A 629 23.99 49.42 -2.99
CA PRO A 629 23.59 50.42 -3.97
C PRO A 629 22.06 50.45 -4.13
N ASP A 630 21.50 51.60 -4.50
CA ASP A 630 20.05 51.76 -4.75
C ASP A 630 19.56 50.88 -5.92
N GLN A 631 20.45 50.56 -6.87
CA GLN A 631 20.16 49.71 -8.02
C GLN A 631 21.35 48.79 -8.30
N ALA A 632 21.06 47.52 -8.59
CA ALA A 632 22.02 46.55 -9.08
C ALA A 632 21.29 45.53 -9.96
N GLU A 633 22.03 44.77 -10.77
CA GLU A 633 21.47 43.65 -11.54
C GLU A 633 20.87 42.56 -10.63
N ILE A 634 21.44 42.40 -9.44
CA ILE A 634 21.04 41.38 -8.46
C ILE A 634 20.40 42.08 -7.26
N ALA A 635 19.20 41.64 -6.86
CA ALA A 635 18.57 42.03 -5.60
C ALA A 635 18.61 40.85 -4.62
N TYR A 636 19.17 41.07 -3.43
CA TYR A 636 19.19 40.06 -2.39
C TYR A 636 17.87 40.04 -1.61
N PHE A 637 17.20 38.88 -1.60
CA PHE A 637 15.97 38.64 -0.85
C PHE A 637 16.26 37.66 0.30
N PRO A 638 16.59 38.15 1.52
CA PRO A 638 16.88 37.29 2.67
C PRO A 638 15.64 36.57 3.20
N GLY A 639 14.45 37.18 3.08
CA GLY A 639 13.19 36.63 3.56
C GLY A 639 12.98 36.82 5.07
N CYS A 640 11.73 36.65 5.52
CA CYS A 640 11.32 36.99 6.89
C CYS A 640 12.15 36.33 8.00
N THR A 641 12.51 35.04 7.86
CA THR A 641 13.27 34.34 8.90
C THR A 641 14.67 34.92 9.05
N ALA A 642 15.37 35.15 7.94
CA ALA A 642 16.73 35.71 8.00
C ALA A 642 16.70 37.21 8.33
N SER A 643 15.65 37.95 8.00
CA SER A 643 15.56 39.38 8.35
C SER A 643 15.23 39.62 9.83
N TYR A 644 14.44 38.74 10.48
CA TYR A 644 13.94 38.98 11.84
C TYR A 644 14.42 38.00 12.92
N VAL A 645 14.70 36.75 12.59
CA VAL A 645 14.95 35.68 13.59
C VAL A 645 16.41 35.25 13.56
N GLU A 646 16.92 34.86 12.40
CA GLU A 646 18.27 34.32 12.20
C GLU A 646 19.09 35.28 11.31
N GLN A 647 19.38 36.46 11.84
CA GLN A 647 20.02 37.55 11.10
C GLN A 647 21.44 37.24 10.62
N ASP A 648 22.12 36.35 11.32
CA ASP A 648 23.44 35.85 10.95
C ASP A 648 23.43 35.14 9.58
N ILE A 649 22.33 34.49 9.19
CA ILE A 649 22.17 33.90 7.86
C ILE A 649 22.21 34.98 6.78
N ALA A 650 21.39 36.04 6.92
CA ALA A 650 21.34 37.14 5.95
C ALA A 650 22.70 37.86 5.86
N GLN A 651 23.30 38.14 7.01
CA GLN A 651 24.60 38.79 7.12
C GLN A 651 25.70 37.94 6.46
N SER A 652 25.74 36.64 6.74
CA SER A 652 26.75 35.73 6.18
C SER A 652 26.63 35.60 4.68
N SER A 653 25.40 35.46 4.15
CA SER A 653 25.14 35.45 2.70
C SER A 653 25.59 36.74 2.03
N ALA A 654 25.26 37.90 2.60
CA ALA A 654 25.68 39.20 2.08
C ALA A 654 27.22 39.34 2.07
N MET A 655 27.89 38.98 3.16
CA MET A 655 29.36 38.98 3.26
C MET A 655 30.02 38.06 2.23
N MET A 656 29.47 36.87 1.99
CA MET A 656 30.00 35.96 0.97
C MET A 656 29.86 36.53 -0.44
N MET A 657 28.69 37.08 -0.79
CA MET A 657 28.48 37.72 -2.10
C MET A 657 29.42 38.90 -2.31
N HIS A 658 29.52 39.78 -1.31
CA HIS A 658 30.44 40.93 -1.36
C HIS A 658 31.90 40.49 -1.55
N LYS A 659 32.35 39.48 -0.80
CA LYS A 659 33.72 38.95 -0.89
C LYS A 659 34.00 38.22 -2.21
N ALA A 660 32.96 37.71 -2.86
CA ALA A 660 33.02 37.15 -4.21
C ALA A 660 33.04 38.22 -5.32
N GLY A 661 32.94 39.51 -4.97
CA GLY A 661 32.90 40.61 -5.93
C GLY A 661 31.56 40.72 -6.65
N ILE A 662 30.49 40.16 -6.09
CA ILE A 662 29.14 40.27 -6.62
C ILE A 662 28.54 41.58 -6.10
N GLU A 663 28.16 42.47 -7.02
CA GLU A 663 27.40 43.69 -6.69
C GLU A 663 25.90 43.36 -6.61
N PHE A 664 25.25 43.76 -5.53
CA PHE A 664 23.83 43.47 -5.31
C PHE A 664 23.17 44.56 -4.45
N THR A 665 21.89 44.80 -4.71
CA THR A 665 21.04 45.72 -3.94
C THR A 665 20.20 44.96 -2.91
N TYR A 666 19.58 45.68 -1.98
CA TYR A 666 18.64 45.15 -1.00
C TYR A 666 17.37 46.00 -0.95
N LEU A 667 16.20 45.35 -0.95
CA LEU A 667 14.89 46.02 -0.98
C LEU A 667 14.52 46.72 0.35
N GLY A 668 15.34 46.61 1.40
CA GLY A 668 15.10 47.33 2.66
C GLY A 668 13.76 47.00 3.31
N GLU A 669 13.01 48.05 3.65
CA GLU A 669 11.67 47.92 4.24
C GLU A 669 10.59 47.53 3.20
N ASP A 670 10.90 47.54 1.89
CA ASP A 670 9.98 47.12 0.83
C ASP A 670 9.97 45.61 0.59
N GLU A 671 11.00 44.90 1.05
CA GLU A 671 10.98 43.44 1.12
C GLU A 671 9.78 42.97 1.96
N ALA A 672 9.00 42.02 1.43
CA ALA A 672 7.86 41.45 2.11
C ALA A 672 8.00 39.94 2.31
N CYS A 673 6.97 39.29 2.85
CA CYS A 673 6.91 37.85 2.97
C CYS A 673 6.92 37.20 1.58
N CYS A 674 7.60 36.07 1.41
CA CYS A 674 7.52 35.27 0.18
C CYS A 674 6.11 34.71 -0.09
N GLY A 675 5.24 34.72 0.91
CA GLY A 675 3.85 34.26 0.81
C GLY A 675 3.64 32.75 0.92
N ILE A 676 4.70 31.93 0.85
CA ILE A 676 4.61 30.46 0.91
C ILE A 676 3.74 29.95 2.08
N PRO A 677 3.89 30.44 3.34
CA PRO A 677 3.04 29.99 4.45
C PRO A 677 1.54 30.22 4.21
N MET A 678 1.16 31.25 3.44
CA MET A 678 -0.24 31.55 3.11
C MET A 678 -0.75 30.64 2.00
N LEU A 679 0.09 30.38 0.99
CA LEU A 679 -0.21 29.42 -0.08
C LEU A 679 -0.51 28.04 0.51
N VAL A 680 0.42 27.51 1.31
CA VAL A 680 0.27 26.18 1.94
C VAL A 680 -0.85 26.16 2.98
N ALA A 681 -1.20 27.30 3.59
CA ALA A 681 -2.31 27.37 4.53
C ALA A 681 -3.70 27.42 3.86
N GLY A 682 -3.78 27.47 2.53
CA GLY A 682 -5.04 27.70 1.83
C GLY A 682 -5.57 29.13 1.98
N LYS A 683 -4.74 30.08 2.41
CA LYS A 683 -5.07 31.52 2.54
C LYS A 683 -4.70 32.24 1.25
N TRP A 684 -5.25 31.79 0.13
CA TRP A 684 -4.80 32.17 -1.20
C TRP A 684 -5.01 33.64 -1.52
N GLU A 685 -6.04 34.29 -0.98
CA GLU A 685 -6.19 35.75 -1.09
C GLU A 685 -4.98 36.49 -0.50
N VAL A 686 -4.52 36.10 0.70
CA VAL A 686 -3.36 36.71 1.35
C VAL A 686 -2.06 36.42 0.58
N PHE A 687 -1.98 35.22 -0.01
CA PHE A 687 -0.88 34.87 -0.89
C PHE A 687 -0.87 35.72 -2.18
N GLU A 688 -2.02 35.92 -2.81
CA GLU A 688 -2.13 36.75 -4.01
C GLU A 688 -1.78 38.21 -3.73
N ASP A 689 -2.23 38.77 -2.61
CA ASP A 689 -1.91 40.14 -2.21
C ASP A 689 -0.40 40.34 -2.05
N ILE A 690 0.27 39.41 -1.36
CA ILE A 690 1.72 39.50 -1.14
C ILE A 690 2.52 39.18 -2.41
N LEU A 691 2.02 38.28 -3.26
CA LEU A 691 2.60 38.00 -4.57
C LEU A 691 2.59 39.26 -5.42
N ARG A 692 1.44 39.96 -5.50
CA ARG A 692 1.31 41.23 -6.23
C ARG A 692 2.23 42.30 -5.69
N HIS A 693 2.39 42.40 -4.37
CA HIS A 693 3.36 43.30 -3.75
C HIS A 693 4.79 42.98 -4.17
N ASN A 694 5.18 41.70 -4.18
CA ASN A 694 6.56 41.30 -4.49
C ASN A 694 6.95 41.42 -5.97
N VAL A 695 5.98 41.40 -6.90
CA VAL A 695 6.23 41.48 -8.35
C VAL A 695 5.98 42.86 -8.95
N ALA A 696 5.37 43.77 -8.19
CA ALA A 696 5.15 45.17 -8.57
C ALA A 696 6.43 45.99 -8.32
#